data_AF-A0A6N0LP74-F1
#
_entry.id   AF-A0A6N0LP74-F1
#
_cell.length_a   1.000
_cell.length_b   1.000
_cell.length_c   1.000
_cell.angle_alpha   90.00
_cell.angle_beta   90.00
_cell.angle_gamma   90.00
#
_symmetry.space_group_name_H-M   'P 1'
#
loop_
_entity.id
_entity.type
_entity.pdbx_description
1 polymer ?
#
loop_
_entity_poly.entity_id
_entity_poly.type
_entity_poly.pdbx_seq_one_letter_code
_entity_poly.pdbx_strand_id
1 'polypeptide(L)'
;MGNPSIYTVGGTVQAGGGIYIPRQADEELLGLCRSATFAYVLTPRQMGKSSLMVRTAQTLTDEGIRSVIVDLQELGASVTAEQWYFGFLVKLDDQLMFDTDVVSWWQQHEHLGVSQRLTQFFERVLLAEVEGQVVIFVDEIDSTLSLDFTDDFFIAIRYLYVARATNPEFGRLSFVLMGVATPGDLISDAKRTPFNIGQRVDLTDFTLEEALPLADGLALPSDEASQILRWILNWTGGHPYLTQRLCGALLTKNPEFVETRFIASDVDRIVNSTFLGAMSEQDNNLQFVRDMLTKRSPDPEVLTIYREIRWGKRAVVDEEQSLAKSHLKLSGVVRRENNVLRVRNKIYRQVFDYKWINKHLPFNLRDRWEQLKPALPYVAILVIFSVLMTGVAVYVNNKRLTAQDARNKEEQQRLEAETQRNEAKHQAENARTQQQKAEEQSREAQKQKRIAKQESERAKKGEEQAKSAQQLAEERGTKLAIALDKTKTAEQLAKDRQADAERQRNIAQKQEQQATAAKADADKRRINAEIFAQSLKSQNLMASNLQLDALVTGLKVGKRLKTPDKNVEPDTRVFVVATLQQVLYGVKERNRLEGHSNSVSGVAFSPDGQTIASASWDNTVKLWNRNGQLLQTLQDNSLVSGVAFSPDGQTIVSASSDNTVKLWNCNGQLLQTLQGHSNSVWSVAFSPDSQTIASASDDKTVKLWNRNGQLLQTLQGHSSGVWSVAFSPDGQTIVSASDDKTVKLWNRNGQLLQTLQGHSDSVRSVAFSPDGQTIASASNDKTVKLWNRDGRLLQTFQGHSSEVWGVAFSPDGQTIASASSDNTVKLWNRNGRLLQTLQGHSSWVNGVAFSPDGQTIASASNDKTAKLWNRNGQLLQTLQGHTSYVNGVAFSPDGQTIASASWDKTVKLWNRDGRLLQTFQGHSSWVWSVAFSPGGQTIASASNDKTVKLWNRNGQLLQTLQGHTGSFLGVAFSLDGQTIASASSDNTVKLWNRNGRLLQTLQGHSSWVNGVAFSPDGQTIASASDDKTVKLWNRNGQLLQTLQGHSSGVNGVAFSPDGQTIASASSDKTVKLWNRNGQLLQTLQGHSSGVNGVAFSPDGQTIASASSDKTVKLWNRNGQLLQTLQGHSNSVSGVTFSPDGQTIASASFDNTVKLWNLNLDDLMVKGCAWVRDYLQNNPNVNEKDKHLCDDIGTSR
;
A
#
# COMPACT_ATOMS: atom_id res chain seq x y z
N MET A 1 13.58 -34.10 68.87
CA MET A 1 14.11 -32.89 68.19
C MET A 1 14.03 -33.18 66.70
N GLY A 2 13.21 -32.41 65.97
CA GLY A 2 12.82 -32.72 64.59
C GLY A 2 14.00 -32.67 63.64
N ASN A 3 14.14 -33.68 62.79
CA ASN A 3 15.12 -33.69 61.71
C ASN A 3 14.76 -32.52 60.77
N PRO A 4 15.64 -31.52 60.52
CA PRO A 4 15.33 -30.46 59.59
C PRO A 4 15.24 -31.07 58.18
N SER A 5 14.03 -31.07 57.63
CA SER A 5 13.79 -31.55 56.26
C SER A 5 14.61 -30.68 55.29
N ILE A 6 15.53 -31.30 54.56
CA ILE A 6 16.36 -30.62 53.54
C ILE A 6 15.55 -30.07 52.35
N TYR A 7 14.25 -30.41 52.28
CA TYR A 7 13.32 -29.97 51.23
C TYR A 7 12.74 -28.59 51.54
N THR A 8 12.91 -27.65 50.61
CA THR A 8 12.39 -26.29 50.72
C THR A 8 11.38 -26.02 49.61
N VAL A 9 10.15 -25.65 49.98
CA VAL A 9 9.04 -25.40 49.07
C VAL A 9 8.63 -23.93 49.10
N GLY A 10 9.11 -23.16 48.12
CA GLY A 10 8.88 -21.73 48.01
C GLY A 10 9.94 -20.89 48.73
N GLY A 11 10.22 -19.70 48.19
CA GLY A 11 11.30 -18.83 48.66
C GLY A 11 12.70 -19.22 48.13
N THR A 12 13.70 -18.40 48.47
CA THR A 12 15.10 -18.64 48.11
C THR A 12 15.72 -19.70 49.03
N VAL A 13 16.26 -20.78 48.46
CA VAL A 13 16.72 -21.98 49.20
C VAL A 13 17.73 -21.66 50.32
N GLN A 14 18.63 -20.69 50.09
CA GLN A 14 19.64 -20.29 51.06
C GLN A 14 19.08 -19.66 52.35
N ALA A 15 17.89 -19.03 52.30
CA ALA A 15 17.26 -18.43 53.48
C ALA A 15 16.47 -19.43 54.33
N GLY A 16 16.14 -20.61 53.77
CA GLY A 16 15.27 -21.62 54.39
C GLY A 16 15.98 -22.86 54.93
N GLY A 17 17.31 -22.91 54.92
CA GLY A 17 18.10 -24.05 55.42
C GLY A 17 18.01 -25.34 54.59
N GLY A 18 17.57 -25.26 53.33
CA GLY A 18 17.43 -26.42 52.43
C GLY A 18 18.61 -26.66 51.49
N ILE A 19 18.56 -27.77 50.76
CA ILE A 19 19.61 -28.13 49.79
C ILE A 19 19.36 -27.46 48.42
N TYR A 20 20.33 -26.70 47.93
CA TYR A 20 20.30 -26.16 46.57
C TYR A 20 20.92 -27.16 45.59
N ILE A 21 20.24 -27.40 44.47
CA ILE A 21 20.70 -28.34 43.45
C ILE A 21 21.32 -27.55 42.29
N PRO A 22 22.65 -27.68 42.04
CA PRO A 22 23.29 -27.09 40.88
C PRO A 22 22.73 -27.68 39.59
N ARG A 23 22.52 -26.83 38.59
CA ARG A 23 22.10 -27.17 37.24
C ARG A 23 23.04 -26.54 36.23
N GLN A 24 22.92 -26.95 34.97
CA GLN A 24 23.67 -26.35 33.86
C GLN A 24 23.53 -24.81 33.80
N ALA A 25 22.35 -24.28 34.13
CA ALA A 25 22.09 -22.84 34.16
C ALA A 25 22.96 -22.07 35.17
N ASP A 26 23.46 -22.72 36.24
CA ASP A 26 24.36 -22.11 37.22
C ASP A 26 25.71 -21.76 36.59
N GLU A 27 26.30 -22.69 35.83
CA GLU A 27 27.57 -22.47 35.13
C GLU A 27 27.41 -21.49 33.98
N GLU A 28 26.31 -21.60 33.22
CA GLU A 28 26.00 -20.72 32.10
C GLU A 28 25.82 -19.27 32.54
N LEU A 29 24.96 -19.01 33.54
CA LEU A 29 24.73 -17.66 34.03
C LEU A 29 25.99 -17.06 34.64
N LEU A 30 26.75 -17.83 35.43
CA LEU A 30 28.00 -17.37 36.03
C LEU A 30 29.04 -17.01 34.97
N GLY A 31 29.16 -17.80 33.89
CA GLY A 31 30.03 -17.51 32.76
C GLY A 31 29.64 -16.22 32.00
N LEU A 32 28.34 -15.98 31.82
CA LEU A 32 27.83 -14.74 31.22
C LEU A 32 28.09 -13.53 32.11
N CYS A 33 27.88 -13.67 33.42
CA CYS A 33 28.22 -12.63 34.38
C CYS A 33 29.72 -12.29 34.33
N ARG A 34 30.62 -13.27 34.36
CA ARG A 34 32.09 -13.06 34.28
C ARG A 34 32.54 -12.39 32.98
N SER A 35 31.84 -12.64 31.87
CA SER A 35 32.12 -11.99 30.57
C SER A 35 31.44 -10.63 30.40
N ALA A 36 30.80 -10.12 31.46
CA ALA A 36 29.98 -8.91 31.45
C ALA A 36 28.88 -8.92 30.37
N THR A 37 28.35 -10.09 30.02
CA THR A 37 27.36 -10.24 28.96
C THR A 37 25.95 -9.99 29.48
N PHE A 38 25.16 -9.19 28.75
CA PHE A 38 23.75 -9.00 29.04
C PHE A 38 23.00 -10.35 28.96
N ALA A 39 22.35 -10.76 30.04
CA ALA A 39 21.69 -12.06 30.14
C ALA A 39 20.25 -11.92 30.65
N TYR A 40 19.41 -12.92 30.36
CA TYR A 40 18.06 -12.97 30.93
C TYR A 40 17.57 -14.40 31.20
N VAL A 41 16.88 -14.56 32.34
CA VAL A 41 16.28 -15.81 32.83
C VAL A 41 14.76 -15.62 32.93
N LEU A 42 14.07 -15.81 31.80
CA LEU A 42 12.63 -15.64 31.68
C LEU A 42 11.92 -16.99 31.70
N THR A 43 11.55 -17.46 32.89
CA THR A 43 10.99 -18.81 33.10
C THR A 43 9.77 -18.80 34.03
N PRO A 44 8.92 -19.85 34.02
CA PRO A 44 7.76 -19.95 34.92
C PRO A 44 8.11 -19.80 36.40
N ARG A 45 7.10 -19.53 37.24
CA ARG A 45 7.28 -19.52 38.71
C ARG A 45 7.77 -20.90 39.20
N GLN A 46 8.39 -20.91 40.38
CA GLN A 46 8.75 -22.15 41.09
C GLN A 46 9.82 -23.03 40.37
N MET A 47 10.62 -22.41 39.49
CA MET A 47 11.77 -23.04 38.81
C MET A 47 13.12 -22.82 39.53
N GLY A 48 13.14 -22.07 40.64
CA GLY A 48 14.36 -21.77 41.39
C GLY A 48 15.19 -20.59 40.87
N LYS A 49 14.55 -19.63 40.18
CA LYS A 49 15.21 -18.41 39.64
C LYS A 49 15.91 -17.60 40.71
N SER A 50 15.21 -17.24 41.80
CA SER A 50 15.79 -16.43 42.87
C SER A 50 16.96 -17.14 43.56
N SER A 51 16.90 -18.47 43.70
CA SER A 51 18.02 -19.24 44.26
C SER A 51 19.23 -19.30 43.34
N LEU A 52 19.02 -19.39 42.01
CA LEU A 52 20.09 -19.25 41.02
C LEU A 52 20.74 -17.86 41.13
N MET A 53 19.95 -16.79 41.14
CA MET A 53 20.47 -15.42 41.27
C MET A 53 21.26 -15.20 42.55
N VAL A 54 20.71 -15.52 43.73
CA VAL A 54 21.44 -15.26 44.98
C VAL A 54 22.73 -16.06 45.04
N ARG A 55 22.73 -17.32 44.55
CA ARG A 55 23.96 -18.13 44.49
C ARG A 55 24.99 -17.55 43.53
N THR A 56 24.56 -17.15 42.33
CA THR A 56 25.45 -16.50 41.35
C THR A 56 26.00 -15.19 41.91
N ALA A 57 25.17 -14.34 42.51
CA ALA A 57 25.60 -13.09 43.15
C ALA A 57 26.59 -13.33 44.28
N GLN A 58 26.36 -14.33 45.14
CA GLN A 58 27.28 -14.71 46.19
C GLN A 58 28.62 -15.20 45.62
N THR A 59 28.60 -16.06 44.60
CA THR A 59 29.82 -16.57 43.96
C THR A 59 30.62 -15.45 43.27
N LEU A 60 29.93 -14.51 42.61
CA LEU A 60 30.56 -13.31 42.05
C LEU A 60 31.21 -12.45 43.14
N THR A 61 30.54 -12.30 44.28
CA THR A 61 31.04 -11.54 45.42
C THR A 61 32.29 -12.20 46.03
N ASP A 62 32.29 -13.52 46.17
CA ASP A 62 33.46 -14.32 46.59
C ASP A 62 34.64 -14.20 45.60
N GLU A 63 34.35 -13.97 44.31
CA GLU A 63 35.32 -13.70 43.25
C GLU A 63 35.77 -12.22 43.17
N GLY A 64 35.27 -11.35 44.05
CA GLY A 64 35.59 -9.92 44.07
C GLY A 64 34.88 -9.09 42.98
N ILE A 65 33.87 -9.64 42.31
CA ILE A 65 32.99 -8.93 41.37
C ILE A 65 31.80 -8.37 42.16
N ARG A 66 31.56 -7.06 42.07
CA ARG A 66 30.43 -6.44 42.76
C ARG A 66 29.13 -6.81 42.06
N SER A 67 28.13 -7.22 42.84
CA SER A 67 26.81 -7.51 42.32
C SER A 67 25.71 -6.89 43.15
N VAL A 68 24.61 -6.52 42.49
CA VAL A 68 23.46 -5.84 43.08
C VAL A 68 22.19 -6.55 42.66
N ILE A 69 21.26 -6.73 43.57
CA ILE A 69 19.94 -7.30 43.27
C ILE A 69 18.89 -6.22 43.46
N VAL A 70 18.18 -5.87 42.40
CA VAL A 70 17.07 -4.92 42.42
C VAL A 70 15.76 -5.69 42.21
N ASP A 71 14.96 -5.81 43.26
CA ASP A 71 13.59 -6.33 43.18
C ASP A 71 12.64 -5.18 42.78
N LEU A 72 12.07 -5.29 41.58
CA LEU A 72 11.19 -4.25 41.04
C LEU A 72 9.82 -4.18 41.73
N GLN A 73 9.38 -5.21 42.45
CA GLN A 73 8.12 -5.13 43.20
C GLN A 73 8.20 -4.12 44.36
N GLU A 74 9.39 -3.92 44.93
CA GLU A 74 9.63 -2.94 45.99
C GLU A 74 9.46 -1.48 45.51
N LEU A 75 9.52 -1.24 44.19
CA LEU A 75 9.34 0.08 43.60
C LEU A 75 7.86 0.48 43.46
N GLY A 76 6.93 -0.48 43.59
CA GLY A 76 5.48 -0.25 43.52
C GLY A 76 4.88 -0.32 42.11
N ALA A 77 3.61 -0.74 42.02
CA ALA A 77 2.90 -0.94 40.75
C ALA A 77 2.10 0.29 40.25
N SER A 78 1.92 1.32 41.09
CA SER A 78 1.16 2.54 40.79
C SER A 78 2.00 3.79 41.03
N VAL A 79 3.19 3.83 40.43
CA VAL A 79 4.17 4.92 40.59
C VAL A 79 4.40 5.64 39.27
N THR A 80 4.80 6.91 39.34
CA THR A 80 5.20 7.67 38.16
C THR A 80 6.57 7.23 37.65
N ALA A 81 6.88 7.50 36.38
CA ALA A 81 8.20 7.21 35.81
C ALA A 81 9.34 7.81 36.65
N GLU A 82 9.19 9.07 37.08
CA GLU A 82 10.23 9.74 37.87
C GLU A 82 10.47 9.06 39.22
N GLN A 83 9.40 8.66 39.93
CA GLN A 83 9.52 7.93 41.20
C GLN A 83 10.11 6.53 41.01
N TRP A 84 9.77 5.85 39.93
CA TRP A 84 10.24 4.49 39.65
C TRP A 84 11.73 4.47 39.34
N TYR A 85 12.21 5.33 38.43
CA TYR A 85 13.64 5.40 38.07
C TYR A 85 14.49 5.92 39.24
N PHE A 86 13.97 6.88 40.00
CA PHE A 86 14.62 7.34 41.22
C PHE A 86 14.75 6.21 42.24
N GLY A 87 13.66 5.48 42.51
CA GLY A 87 13.67 4.32 43.41
C GLY A 87 14.63 3.23 42.95
N PHE A 88 14.73 2.99 41.63
CA PHE A 88 15.71 2.06 41.06
C PHE A 88 17.15 2.48 41.39
N LEU A 89 17.49 3.77 41.28
CA LEU A 89 18.84 4.27 41.64
C LEU A 89 19.12 4.20 43.14
N VAL A 90 18.13 4.51 43.98
CA VAL A 90 18.26 4.37 45.44
C VAL A 90 18.58 2.92 45.82
N LYS A 91 17.98 1.93 45.15
CA LYS A 91 18.31 0.50 45.37
C LYS A 91 19.72 0.11 44.95
N LEU A 92 20.28 0.79 43.95
CA LEU A 92 21.70 0.61 43.59
C LEU A 92 22.60 1.22 44.66
N ASP A 93 22.26 2.42 45.14
CA ASP A 93 23.01 3.12 46.18
C ASP A 93 23.03 2.34 47.50
N ASP A 94 21.88 1.81 47.94
CA ASP A 94 21.77 0.99 49.16
C ASP A 94 22.75 -0.21 49.19
N GLN A 95 23.17 -0.71 48.03
CA GLN A 95 24.02 -1.90 47.91
C GLN A 95 25.45 -1.58 47.44
N LEU A 96 25.65 -0.54 46.63
CA LEU A 96 26.96 -0.14 46.13
C LEU A 96 27.62 0.94 46.98
N MET A 97 26.83 1.63 47.83
CA MET A 97 27.23 2.69 48.75
C MET A 97 28.00 3.80 48.01
N PHE A 98 27.32 4.57 47.16
CA PHE A 98 27.94 5.65 46.42
C PHE A 98 28.35 6.79 47.37
N ASP A 99 29.45 7.47 47.07
CA ASP A 99 29.84 8.70 47.76
C ASP A 99 28.95 9.88 47.31
N THR A 100 28.43 9.80 46.08
CA THR A 100 27.45 10.77 45.55
C THR A 100 26.08 10.60 46.20
N ASP A 101 25.56 11.67 46.81
CA ASP A 101 24.17 11.74 47.26
C ASP A 101 23.21 11.64 46.07
N VAL A 102 22.59 10.46 45.91
CA VAL A 102 21.72 10.13 44.77
C VAL A 102 20.49 11.03 44.71
N VAL A 103 19.97 11.47 45.86
CA VAL A 103 18.80 12.37 45.94
C VAL A 103 19.15 13.73 45.34
N SER A 104 20.27 14.29 45.77
CA SER A 104 20.78 15.58 45.32
C SER A 104 21.19 15.53 43.86
N TRP A 105 21.85 14.45 43.42
CA TRP A 105 22.24 14.25 42.03
C TRP A 105 21.02 14.18 41.11
N TRP A 106 19.99 13.41 41.49
CA TRP A 106 18.78 13.23 40.69
C TRP A 106 18.01 14.55 40.52
N GLN A 107 17.93 15.36 41.58
CA GLN A 107 17.28 16.67 41.55
C GLN A 107 18.06 17.69 40.70
N GLN A 108 19.39 17.74 40.81
CA GLN A 108 20.21 18.68 40.02
C GLN A 108 20.13 18.44 38.50
N HIS A 109 19.80 17.21 38.09
CA HIS A 109 19.66 16.82 36.69
C HIS A 109 18.20 16.82 36.21
N GLU A 110 17.30 17.54 36.90
CA GLU A 110 15.86 17.55 36.58
C GLU A 110 15.52 18.02 35.15
N HIS A 111 16.41 18.82 34.55
CA HIS A 111 16.29 19.33 33.19
C HIS A 111 16.45 18.26 32.10
N LEU A 112 16.96 17.06 32.42
CA LEU A 112 17.11 15.93 31.50
C LEU A 112 15.91 14.97 31.60
N GLY A 113 15.63 14.23 30.52
CA GLY A 113 14.61 13.16 30.57
C GLY A 113 15.02 12.01 31.49
N VAL A 114 14.07 11.32 32.12
CA VAL A 114 14.32 10.29 33.15
C VAL A 114 15.25 9.15 32.69
N SER A 115 15.11 8.68 31.46
CA SER A 115 15.99 7.66 30.87
C SER A 115 17.39 8.19 30.56
N GLN A 116 17.52 9.47 30.18
CA GLN A 116 18.81 10.14 30.02
C GLN A 116 19.52 10.31 31.37
N ARG A 117 18.80 10.71 32.42
CA ARG A 117 19.33 10.77 33.80
C ARG A 117 19.86 9.41 34.22
N LEU A 118 19.12 8.32 33.99
CA LEU A 118 19.58 6.96 34.28
C LEU A 118 20.90 6.65 33.56
N THR A 119 20.97 6.85 32.23
CA THR A 119 22.21 6.54 31.48
C THR A 119 23.41 7.39 31.90
N GLN A 120 23.20 8.68 32.23
CA GLN A 120 24.28 9.53 32.73
C GLN A 120 24.72 9.19 34.15
N PHE A 121 23.79 8.77 35.02
CA PHE A 121 24.14 8.30 36.37
C PHE A 121 25.07 7.09 36.29
N PHE A 122 24.74 6.14 35.41
CA PHE A 122 25.56 4.96 35.18
C PHE A 122 26.97 5.30 34.67
N GLU A 123 27.07 6.27 33.76
CA GLU A 123 28.36 6.70 33.19
C GLU A 123 29.20 7.51 34.18
N ARG A 124 28.59 8.47 34.88
CA ARG A 124 29.32 9.51 35.64
C ARG A 124 29.43 9.24 37.13
N VAL A 125 28.56 8.39 37.68
CA VAL A 125 28.54 8.05 39.11
C VAL A 125 28.92 6.59 39.27
N LEU A 126 28.11 5.66 38.75
CA LEU A 126 28.31 4.23 38.99
C LEU A 126 29.68 3.75 38.49
N LEU A 127 30.03 3.98 37.22
CA LEU A 127 31.31 3.52 36.67
C LEU A 127 32.52 4.29 37.21
N ALA A 128 32.31 5.51 37.71
CA ALA A 128 33.36 6.37 38.25
C ALA A 128 33.72 6.01 39.71
N GLU A 129 32.72 5.71 40.54
CA GLU A 129 32.91 5.45 41.97
C GLU A 129 33.09 3.95 42.28
N VAL A 130 32.55 3.07 41.42
CA VAL A 130 32.62 1.62 41.63
C VAL A 130 33.74 1.04 40.77
N GLU A 131 34.95 0.95 41.33
CA GLU A 131 36.09 0.22 40.73
C GLU A 131 35.79 -1.28 40.51
N GLY A 132 36.26 -1.84 39.40
CA GLY A 132 36.04 -3.24 39.02
C GLY A 132 34.75 -3.47 38.22
N GLN A 133 34.39 -4.75 38.05
CA GLN A 133 33.20 -5.17 37.31
C GLN A 133 31.95 -5.15 38.20
N VAL A 134 30.82 -4.73 37.63
CA VAL A 134 29.52 -4.62 38.32
C VAL A 134 28.45 -5.41 37.56
N VAL A 135 27.74 -6.30 38.28
CA VAL A 135 26.63 -7.08 37.73
C VAL A 135 25.32 -6.68 38.43
N ILE A 136 24.35 -6.19 37.67
CA ILE A 136 23.05 -5.78 38.19
C ILE A 136 22.02 -6.85 37.83
N PHE A 137 21.54 -7.57 38.83
CA PHE A 137 20.39 -8.45 38.73
C PHE A 137 19.12 -7.64 38.92
N VAL A 138 18.19 -7.76 37.97
CA VAL A 138 16.87 -7.13 38.02
C VAL A 138 15.85 -8.26 38.14
N ASP A 139 15.30 -8.46 39.34
CA ASP A 139 14.31 -9.51 39.62
C ASP A 139 12.88 -8.99 39.45
N GLU A 140 11.94 -9.91 39.27
CA GLU A 140 10.51 -9.63 39.09
C GLU A 140 10.23 -8.63 37.94
N ILE A 141 10.93 -8.82 36.81
CA ILE A 141 10.78 -7.97 35.61
C ILE A 141 9.35 -7.94 35.07
N ASP A 142 8.52 -8.96 35.35
CA ASP A 142 7.10 -8.97 35.00
C ASP A 142 6.25 -7.92 35.71
N SER A 143 6.75 -7.30 36.79
CA SER A 143 6.13 -6.11 37.40
C SER A 143 6.08 -4.90 36.46
N THR A 144 6.99 -4.84 35.48
CA THR A 144 7.01 -3.77 34.47
C THR A 144 5.84 -3.84 33.49
N LEU A 145 5.16 -4.99 33.37
CA LEU A 145 4.03 -5.18 32.46
C LEU A 145 2.80 -4.36 32.83
N SER A 146 2.69 -3.92 34.09
CA SER A 146 1.61 -3.04 34.54
C SER A 146 1.93 -1.55 34.41
N LEU A 147 3.16 -1.19 33.98
CA LEU A 147 3.63 0.18 33.85
C LEU A 147 3.64 0.59 32.37
N ASP A 148 3.25 1.83 32.07
CA ASP A 148 3.09 2.34 30.70
C ASP A 148 4.32 3.09 30.14
N PHE A 149 5.40 3.20 30.91
CA PHE A 149 6.61 3.97 30.57
C PHE A 149 7.92 3.17 30.51
N THR A 150 7.87 1.85 30.68
CA THR A 150 9.07 1.00 30.91
C THR A 150 9.86 0.65 29.64
N ASP A 151 9.32 0.92 28.44
CA ASP A 151 10.04 0.77 27.17
C ASP A 151 11.36 1.55 27.18
N ASP A 152 11.37 2.75 27.77
CA ASP A 152 12.55 3.61 27.85
C ASP A 152 13.66 3.03 28.77
N PHE A 153 13.31 2.14 29.71
CA PHE A 153 14.26 1.47 30.61
C PHE A 153 15.03 0.39 29.86
N PHE A 154 14.32 -0.41 29.06
CA PHE A 154 14.95 -1.42 28.21
C PHE A 154 15.80 -0.81 27.10
N ILE A 155 15.38 0.35 26.57
CA ILE A 155 16.18 1.14 25.63
C ILE A 155 17.46 1.66 26.30
N ALA A 156 17.39 2.12 27.56
CA ALA A 156 18.57 2.54 28.31
C ALA A 156 19.58 1.40 28.52
N ILE A 157 19.12 0.20 28.90
CA ILE A 157 19.98 -0.99 29.03
C ILE A 157 20.66 -1.32 27.71
N ARG A 158 19.91 -1.27 26.60
CA ARG A 158 20.46 -1.47 25.25
C ARG A 158 21.52 -0.41 24.92
N TYR A 159 21.26 0.85 25.24
CA TYR A 159 22.22 1.94 25.02
C TYR A 159 23.52 1.70 25.79
N LEU A 160 23.44 1.37 27.08
CA LEU A 160 24.60 1.10 27.93
C LEU A 160 25.43 -0.07 27.39
N TYR A 161 24.80 -1.10 26.84
CA TYR A 161 25.51 -2.20 26.18
C TYR A 161 26.20 -1.77 24.88
N VAL A 162 25.53 -1.00 24.03
CA VAL A 162 26.09 -0.53 22.75
C VAL A 162 27.23 0.46 22.96
N ALA A 163 27.15 1.30 24.01
CA ALA A 163 28.17 2.29 24.35
C ALA A 163 29.56 1.69 24.59
N ARG A 164 29.65 0.39 24.90
CA ARG A 164 30.90 -0.37 25.02
C ARG A 164 31.79 -0.32 23.79
N ALA A 165 31.20 -0.19 22.59
CA ALA A 165 31.96 -0.09 21.35
C ALA A 165 32.78 1.21 21.26
N THR A 166 32.33 2.27 21.94
CA THR A 166 32.95 3.60 21.91
C THR A 166 33.67 3.96 23.21
N ASN A 167 33.24 3.39 24.35
CA ASN A 167 33.85 3.61 25.65
C ASN A 167 34.03 2.26 26.36
N PRO A 168 35.28 1.74 26.48
CA PRO A 168 35.58 0.46 27.11
C PRO A 168 35.13 0.34 28.58
N GLU A 169 34.96 1.45 29.31
CA GLU A 169 34.54 1.43 30.71
C GLU A 169 33.16 0.79 30.89
N PHE A 170 32.24 0.94 29.93
CA PHE A 170 30.94 0.26 29.96
C PHE A 170 31.06 -1.27 29.85
N GLY A 171 32.22 -1.79 29.43
CA GLY A 171 32.52 -3.22 29.40
C GLY A 171 32.57 -3.84 30.79
N ARG A 172 32.64 -3.02 31.85
CA ARG A 172 32.63 -3.44 33.26
C ARG A 172 31.23 -3.62 33.82
N LEU A 173 30.18 -3.19 33.12
CA LEU A 173 28.79 -3.23 33.60
C LEU A 173 28.01 -4.35 32.93
N SER A 174 27.32 -5.22 33.67
CA SER A 174 26.39 -6.21 33.11
C SER A 174 25.01 -6.15 33.74
N PHE A 175 23.99 -6.57 32.98
CA PHE A 175 22.61 -6.72 33.47
C PHE A 175 22.13 -8.16 33.32
N VAL A 176 21.42 -8.65 34.33
CA VAL A 176 20.72 -9.94 34.32
C VAL A 176 19.25 -9.70 34.62
N LEU A 177 18.37 -9.88 33.62
CA LEU A 177 16.92 -9.71 33.82
C LEU A 177 16.25 -11.04 34.17
N MET A 178 15.45 -11.07 35.24
CA MET A 178 14.73 -12.26 35.65
C MET A 178 13.26 -12.00 35.93
N GLY A 179 12.41 -12.96 35.57
CA GLY A 179 10.98 -12.90 35.90
C GLY A 179 10.12 -13.85 35.07
N VAL A 180 8.82 -13.61 35.08
CA VAL A 180 7.80 -14.47 34.45
C VAL A 180 7.09 -13.72 33.32
N ALA A 181 7.86 -13.37 32.29
CA ALA A 181 7.37 -12.68 31.10
C ALA A 181 8.07 -13.23 29.85
N THR A 182 7.53 -13.00 28.66
CA THR A 182 8.29 -13.20 27.42
C THR A 182 8.96 -11.90 26.98
N PRO A 183 10.05 -11.96 26.18
CA PRO A 183 10.66 -10.76 25.60
C PRO A 183 9.68 -9.85 24.86
N GLY A 184 8.64 -10.43 24.24
CA GLY A 184 7.59 -9.68 23.54
C GLY A 184 6.52 -9.09 24.44
N ASP A 185 6.35 -9.58 25.67
CA ASP A 185 5.46 -8.96 26.66
C ASP A 185 6.10 -7.68 27.23
N LEU A 186 7.42 -7.68 27.39
CA LEU A 186 8.16 -6.62 28.07
C LEU A 186 8.37 -5.35 27.23
N ILE A 187 8.25 -5.42 25.90
CA ILE A 187 8.57 -4.29 25.01
C ILE A 187 7.62 -4.22 23.80
N SER A 188 7.14 -3.02 23.48
CA SER A 188 6.23 -2.78 22.35
C SER A 188 6.90 -2.80 20.96
N ASP A 189 8.15 -2.31 20.83
CA ASP A 189 8.93 -2.29 19.59
C ASP A 189 10.09 -3.32 19.61
N ALA A 190 9.88 -4.44 18.92
CA ALA A 190 10.86 -5.52 18.80
C ALA A 190 12.18 -5.13 18.10
N LYS A 191 12.29 -3.96 17.44
CA LYS A 191 13.54 -3.48 16.84
C LYS A 191 14.43 -2.73 17.82
N ARG A 192 13.87 -2.24 18.93
CA ARG A 192 14.57 -1.43 19.94
C ARG A 192 14.88 -2.19 21.24
N THR A 193 14.55 -3.48 21.27
CA THR A 193 14.73 -4.35 22.43
C THR A 193 16.21 -4.71 22.75
N PRO A 194 16.60 -4.80 24.03
CA PRO A 194 17.85 -5.40 24.47
C PRO A 194 17.85 -6.93 24.32
N PHE A 195 16.69 -7.60 24.17
CA PHE A 195 16.62 -9.07 24.08
C PHE A 195 17.24 -9.65 22.79
N ASN A 196 17.45 -8.83 21.76
CA ASN A 196 18.15 -9.22 20.52
C ASN A 196 19.69 -9.27 20.68
N ILE A 197 20.23 -8.62 21.72
CA ILE A 197 21.67 -8.56 22.01
C ILE A 197 22.04 -9.32 23.28
N GLY A 198 21.05 -9.75 24.08
CA GLY A 198 21.24 -10.53 25.30
C GLY A 198 21.21 -12.02 25.06
N GLN A 199 21.88 -12.77 25.95
CA GLN A 199 21.85 -14.22 25.95
C GLN A 199 20.80 -14.77 26.93
N ARG A 200 19.98 -15.69 26.44
CA ARG A 200 18.96 -16.37 27.23
C ARG A 200 19.58 -17.54 27.98
N VAL A 201 19.33 -17.62 29.28
CA VAL A 201 19.70 -18.79 30.10
C VAL A 201 18.44 -19.60 30.41
N ASP A 202 18.42 -20.86 29.99
CA ASP A 202 17.27 -21.75 30.16
C ASP A 202 17.33 -22.50 31.49
N LEU A 203 16.39 -22.21 32.38
CA LEU A 203 16.26 -22.91 33.66
C LEU A 203 15.40 -24.17 33.50
N THR A 204 16.04 -25.33 33.44
CA THR A 204 15.41 -26.63 33.15
C THR A 204 14.91 -27.37 34.41
N ASP A 205 14.11 -28.42 34.18
CA ASP A 205 13.67 -29.39 35.21
C ASP A 205 14.85 -30.27 35.65
N PHE A 206 14.84 -30.76 36.90
CA PHE A 206 15.89 -31.66 37.39
C PHE A 206 15.93 -32.97 36.60
N THR A 207 17.13 -33.31 36.14
CA THR A 207 17.44 -34.67 35.71
C THR A 207 17.51 -35.61 36.93
N LEU A 208 17.50 -36.92 36.68
CA LEU A 208 17.68 -37.90 37.75
C LEU A 208 19.03 -37.70 38.46
N GLU A 209 20.10 -37.44 37.70
CA GLU A 209 21.45 -37.25 38.21
C GLU A 209 21.56 -35.99 39.09
N GLU A 210 21.02 -34.86 38.62
CA GLU A 210 20.97 -33.62 39.39
C GLU A 210 20.11 -33.76 40.66
N ALA A 211 19.02 -34.53 40.61
CA ALA A 211 18.11 -34.71 41.74
C ALA A 211 18.62 -35.69 42.81
N LEU A 212 19.69 -36.45 42.57
CA LEU A 212 20.19 -37.47 43.51
C LEU A 212 20.41 -36.96 44.94
N PRO A 213 20.93 -35.74 45.19
CA PRO A 213 21.08 -35.21 46.55
C PRO A 213 19.76 -35.07 47.33
N LEU A 214 18.61 -35.04 46.64
CA LEU A 214 17.29 -35.08 47.30
C LEU A 214 16.97 -36.46 47.87
N ALA A 215 17.58 -37.53 47.36
CA ALA A 215 17.36 -38.89 47.88
C ALA A 215 17.89 -39.02 49.31
N ASP A 216 18.98 -38.33 49.65
CA ASP A 216 19.59 -38.36 50.99
C ASP A 216 18.62 -37.84 52.07
N GLY A 217 17.76 -36.89 51.68
CA GLY A 217 16.72 -36.34 52.56
C GLY A 217 15.60 -37.31 52.91
N LEU A 218 15.49 -38.45 52.21
CA LEU A 218 14.47 -39.46 52.50
C LEU A 218 14.86 -40.35 53.69
N ALA A 219 16.11 -40.28 54.18
CA ALA A 219 16.59 -41.09 55.31
C ALA A 219 16.41 -42.63 55.12
N LEU A 220 16.59 -43.11 53.88
CA LEU A 220 16.52 -44.53 53.48
C LEU A 220 17.87 -45.00 52.89
N PRO A 221 18.12 -46.31 52.79
CA PRO A 221 19.29 -46.83 52.06
C PRO A 221 19.36 -46.28 50.63
N SER A 222 20.57 -45.96 50.15
CA SER A 222 20.80 -45.21 48.90
C SER A 222 20.08 -45.80 47.68
N ASP A 223 20.04 -47.13 47.54
CA ASP A 223 19.35 -47.80 46.43
C ASP A 223 17.82 -47.64 46.49
N GLU A 224 17.24 -47.70 47.69
CA GLU A 224 15.80 -47.52 47.90
C GLU A 224 15.39 -46.05 47.75
N ALA A 225 16.16 -45.14 48.33
CA ALA A 225 15.95 -43.70 48.20
C ALA A 225 16.03 -43.25 46.73
N SER A 226 17.00 -43.76 45.98
CA SER A 226 17.14 -43.51 44.54
C SER A 226 15.97 -44.06 43.73
N GLN A 227 15.47 -45.24 44.09
CA GLN A 227 14.32 -45.85 43.42
C GLN A 227 13.01 -45.10 43.70
N ILE A 228 12.83 -44.60 44.92
CA ILE A 228 11.70 -43.74 45.29
C ILE A 228 11.78 -42.41 44.55
N LEU A 229 12.96 -41.80 44.50
CA LEU A 229 13.19 -40.57 43.75
C LEU A 229 12.85 -40.75 42.25
N ARG A 230 13.17 -41.89 41.64
CA ARG A 230 12.73 -42.20 40.26
C ARG A 230 11.21 -42.21 40.11
N TRP A 231 10.48 -42.74 41.09
CA TRP A 231 9.01 -42.71 41.08
C TRP A 231 8.44 -41.30 41.27
N ILE A 232 9.05 -40.50 42.14
CA ILE A 232 8.73 -39.08 42.33
C ILE A 232 8.93 -38.32 41.02
N LEU A 233 10.11 -38.45 40.40
CA LEU A 233 10.43 -37.77 39.13
C LEU A 233 9.53 -38.21 37.98
N ASN A 234 9.09 -39.47 37.98
CA ASN A 234 8.10 -39.96 37.01
C ASN A 234 6.73 -39.25 37.15
N TRP A 235 6.39 -38.76 38.34
CA TRP A 235 5.18 -37.96 38.57
C TRP A 235 5.38 -36.46 38.32
N THR A 236 6.49 -35.91 38.82
CA THR A 236 6.77 -34.47 38.81
C THR A 236 7.47 -33.98 37.54
N GLY A 237 8.03 -34.91 36.76
CA GLY A 237 8.79 -34.63 35.55
C GLY A 237 10.13 -33.93 35.80
N GLY A 238 10.60 -33.91 37.05
CA GLY A 238 11.78 -33.14 37.47
C GLY A 238 11.48 -31.71 37.92
N HIS A 239 10.22 -31.27 37.91
CA HIS A 239 9.87 -29.89 38.28
C HIS A 239 10.33 -29.56 39.71
N PRO A 240 11.20 -28.56 39.93
CA PRO A 240 11.89 -28.35 41.21
C PRO A 240 10.97 -28.29 42.43
N TYR A 241 9.94 -27.44 42.39
CA TYR A 241 8.97 -27.31 43.47
C TYR A 241 8.14 -28.57 43.73
N LEU A 242 7.60 -29.20 42.67
CA LEU A 242 6.76 -30.40 42.83
C LEU A 242 7.58 -31.58 43.35
N THR A 243 8.83 -31.73 42.89
CA THR A 243 9.76 -32.78 43.36
C THR A 243 10.04 -32.61 44.85
N GLN A 244 10.51 -31.44 45.30
CA GLN A 244 10.80 -31.22 46.71
C GLN A 244 9.55 -31.28 47.59
N ARG A 245 8.41 -30.76 47.11
CA ARG A 245 7.13 -30.83 47.85
C ARG A 245 6.64 -32.26 48.00
N LEU A 246 6.82 -33.11 46.98
CA LEU A 246 6.46 -34.52 47.07
C LEU A 246 7.41 -35.28 48.00
N CYS A 247 8.72 -35.00 47.95
CA CYS A 247 9.70 -35.57 48.90
C CYS A 247 9.38 -35.18 50.36
N GLY A 248 9.05 -33.92 50.63
CA GLY A 248 8.63 -33.48 51.98
C GLY A 248 7.29 -34.06 52.43
N ALA A 249 6.33 -34.21 51.51
CA ALA A 249 5.05 -34.84 51.79
C ALA A 249 5.20 -36.34 52.15
N LEU A 250 6.17 -37.03 51.55
CA LEU A 250 6.52 -38.42 51.86
C LEU A 250 6.95 -38.61 53.32
N LEU A 251 7.76 -37.68 53.85
CA LEU A 251 8.21 -37.72 55.25
C LEU A 251 7.10 -37.35 56.25
N THR A 252 6.28 -36.37 55.90
CA THR A 252 5.30 -35.79 56.84
C THR A 252 3.98 -36.58 56.92
N LYS A 253 3.55 -37.18 55.81
CA LYS A 253 2.26 -37.89 55.71
C LYS A 253 2.36 -39.40 55.92
N ASN A 254 3.53 -39.91 56.29
CA ASN A 254 3.74 -41.35 56.50
C ASN A 254 4.64 -41.63 57.73
N PRO A 255 4.09 -41.61 58.97
CA PRO A 255 4.87 -41.79 60.19
C PRO A 255 5.44 -43.21 60.41
N GLU A 256 4.90 -44.24 59.76
CA GLU A 256 5.32 -45.66 59.88
C GLU A 256 6.48 -46.02 58.93
N PHE A 257 7.50 -45.15 58.90
CA PHE A 257 8.53 -45.09 57.85
C PHE A 257 9.54 -46.27 57.84
N VAL A 258 9.50 -47.19 58.81
CA VAL A 258 10.67 -48.05 59.12
C VAL A 258 10.43 -49.56 58.94
N GLU A 259 9.20 -50.05 58.73
CA GLU A 259 8.93 -51.52 58.81
C GLU A 259 8.36 -52.21 57.56
N THR A 260 8.07 -51.50 56.45
CA THR A 260 7.54 -52.13 55.21
C THR A 260 8.20 -51.64 53.92
N ARG A 261 8.36 -52.56 52.95
CA ARG A 261 8.99 -52.30 51.65
C ARG A 261 8.12 -51.36 50.81
N PHE A 262 8.64 -50.17 50.53
CA PHE A 262 7.94 -49.12 49.80
C PHE A 262 7.74 -49.51 48.32
N ILE A 263 6.52 -49.35 47.79
CA ILE A 263 6.17 -49.68 46.39
C ILE A 263 5.63 -48.45 45.65
N ALA A 264 5.64 -48.49 44.32
CA ALA A 264 5.24 -47.34 43.48
C ALA A 264 3.84 -46.78 43.82
N SER A 265 2.89 -47.64 44.23
CA SER A 265 1.53 -47.21 44.62
C SER A 265 1.47 -46.34 45.88
N ASP A 266 2.51 -46.38 46.73
CA ASP A 266 2.58 -45.51 47.91
C ASP A 266 2.85 -44.06 47.50
N VAL A 267 3.68 -43.85 46.47
CA VAL A 267 3.88 -42.53 45.85
C VAL A 267 2.57 -42.05 45.22
N ASP A 268 1.83 -42.94 44.52
CA ASP A 268 0.54 -42.60 43.90
C ASP A 268 -0.47 -42.11 44.96
N ARG A 269 -0.56 -42.79 46.11
CA ARG A 269 -1.43 -42.40 47.24
C ARG A 269 -1.06 -41.02 47.79
N ILE A 270 0.24 -40.75 47.93
CA ILE A 270 0.73 -39.48 48.50
C ILE A 270 0.56 -38.34 47.48
N VAL A 271 0.76 -38.58 46.19
CA VAL A 271 0.43 -37.63 45.12
C VAL A 271 -1.06 -37.29 45.15
N ASN A 272 -1.93 -38.30 45.24
CA ASN A 272 -3.38 -38.10 45.25
C ASN A 272 -3.83 -37.25 46.45
N SER A 273 -3.28 -37.50 47.64
CA SER A 273 -3.59 -36.73 48.86
C SER A 273 -2.88 -35.36 48.96
N THR A 274 -1.98 -35.03 48.03
CA THR A 274 -1.17 -33.80 48.08
C THR A 274 -1.45 -32.83 46.94
N PHE A 275 -1.64 -33.33 45.72
CA PHE A 275 -1.77 -32.50 44.51
C PHE A 275 -3.09 -32.67 43.75
N LEU A 276 -3.89 -33.68 44.07
CA LEU A 276 -5.13 -33.98 43.34
C LEU A 276 -6.37 -33.69 44.21
N GLY A 277 -7.55 -33.71 43.58
CA GLY A 277 -8.82 -33.43 44.27
C GLY A 277 -8.89 -32.02 44.86
N ALA A 278 -9.51 -31.88 46.04
CA ALA A 278 -9.67 -30.58 46.70
C ALA A 278 -8.34 -29.92 47.09
N MET A 279 -7.28 -30.71 47.31
CA MET A 279 -5.95 -30.18 47.67
C MET A 279 -5.28 -29.46 46.50
N SER A 280 -5.67 -29.76 45.26
CA SER A 280 -5.16 -29.06 44.06
C SER A 280 -5.55 -27.58 43.98
N GLU A 281 -6.61 -27.17 44.71
CA GLU A 281 -7.04 -25.78 44.82
C GLU A 281 -6.27 -25.01 45.90
N GLN A 282 -5.56 -25.72 46.80
CA GLN A 282 -4.79 -25.14 47.91
C GLN A 282 -3.27 -25.10 47.64
N ASP A 283 -2.80 -25.67 46.52
CA ASP A 283 -1.39 -25.63 46.13
C ASP A 283 -1.08 -24.35 45.35
N ASN A 284 -0.17 -23.52 45.88
CA ASN A 284 0.21 -22.23 45.30
C ASN A 284 0.72 -22.33 43.85
N ASN A 285 1.44 -23.39 43.50
CA ASN A 285 1.96 -23.59 42.15
C ASN A 285 0.83 -23.97 41.18
N LEU A 286 -0.05 -24.91 41.58
CA LEU A 286 -1.22 -25.28 40.78
C LEU A 286 -2.21 -24.12 40.64
N GLN A 287 -2.39 -23.30 41.68
CA GLN A 287 -3.18 -22.08 41.63
C GLN A 287 -2.60 -21.06 40.64
N PHE A 288 -1.29 -20.86 40.65
CA PHE A 288 -0.62 -20.01 39.66
C PHE A 288 -0.84 -20.51 38.23
N VAL A 289 -0.62 -21.81 37.97
CA VAL A 289 -0.86 -22.39 36.63
C VAL A 289 -2.32 -22.21 36.21
N ARG A 290 -3.27 -22.43 37.13
CA ARG A 290 -4.71 -22.24 36.91
C ARG A 290 -5.04 -20.80 36.52
N ASP A 291 -4.50 -19.83 37.25
CA ASP A 291 -4.72 -18.40 37.01
C ASP A 291 -4.11 -17.94 35.69
N MET A 292 -2.93 -18.46 35.32
CA MET A 292 -2.35 -18.23 33.98
C MET A 292 -3.25 -18.80 32.88
N LEU A 293 -3.73 -20.03 33.02
CA LEU A 293 -4.57 -20.66 32.00
C LEU A 293 -5.98 -20.06 31.88
N THR A 294 -6.44 -19.28 32.86
CA THR A 294 -7.83 -18.78 32.89
C THR A 294 -7.94 -17.25 33.00
N LYS A 295 -7.33 -16.63 34.01
CA LYS A 295 -7.50 -15.19 34.31
C LYS A 295 -6.56 -14.29 33.51
N ARG A 296 -5.32 -14.74 33.30
CA ARG A 296 -4.29 -13.95 32.59
C ARG A 296 -4.15 -14.32 31.11
N SER A 297 -4.98 -15.25 30.62
CA SER A 297 -4.93 -15.72 29.24
C SER A 297 -5.36 -14.61 28.26
N PRO A 298 -4.51 -14.22 27.29
CA PRO A 298 -4.83 -13.17 26.32
C PRO A 298 -5.84 -13.59 25.24
N ASP A 299 -6.10 -14.90 25.06
CA ASP A 299 -7.03 -15.46 24.06
C ASP A 299 -7.66 -16.78 24.57
N PRO A 300 -8.94 -17.09 24.27
CA PRO A 300 -9.52 -18.45 24.38
C PRO A 300 -8.70 -19.60 23.73
N GLU A 301 -7.79 -19.27 22.80
CA GLU A 301 -6.94 -20.23 22.09
C GLU A 301 -5.96 -20.99 23.00
N VAL A 302 -5.52 -20.41 24.13
CA VAL A 302 -4.57 -21.03 25.09
C VAL A 302 -5.08 -22.39 25.61
N LEU A 303 -6.33 -22.44 26.09
CA LEU A 303 -6.94 -23.70 26.56
C LEU A 303 -7.23 -24.68 25.41
N THR A 304 -7.48 -24.16 24.20
CA THR A 304 -7.69 -24.97 23.00
C THR A 304 -6.39 -25.67 22.58
N ILE A 305 -5.26 -24.95 22.54
CA ILE A 305 -3.94 -25.51 22.24
C ILE A 305 -3.51 -26.48 23.34
N TYR A 306 -3.74 -26.16 24.62
CA TYR A 306 -3.44 -27.10 25.71
C TYR A 306 -4.21 -28.41 25.57
N ARG A 307 -5.49 -28.34 25.15
CA ARG A 307 -6.31 -29.53 24.85
C ARG A 307 -5.71 -30.37 23.72
N GLU A 308 -5.20 -29.74 22.66
CA GLU A 308 -4.54 -30.42 21.54
C GLU A 308 -3.23 -31.10 21.95
N ILE A 309 -2.38 -30.40 22.70
CA ILE A 309 -1.13 -30.93 23.27
C ILE A 309 -1.43 -32.18 24.13
N ARG A 310 -2.46 -32.10 24.97
CA ARG A 310 -2.87 -33.22 25.83
C ARG A 310 -3.46 -34.38 25.04
N TRP A 311 -4.18 -34.09 23.95
CA TRP A 311 -4.80 -35.09 23.07
C TRP A 311 -3.74 -35.89 22.30
N GLY A 312 -2.63 -35.25 21.90
CA GLY A 312 -1.46 -35.94 21.34
C GLY A 312 -1.67 -36.54 19.94
N LYS A 313 -2.75 -36.20 19.22
CA LYS A 313 -3.01 -36.66 17.84
C LYS A 313 -2.12 -35.98 16.80
N ARG A 314 -1.64 -34.77 17.08
CA ARG A 314 -0.70 -34.01 16.25
C ARG A 314 0.32 -33.33 17.16
N ALA A 315 1.58 -33.31 16.74
CA ALA A 315 2.63 -32.60 17.46
C ALA A 315 2.39 -31.09 17.32
N VAL A 316 2.33 -30.40 18.46
CA VAL A 316 2.22 -28.93 18.47
C VAL A 316 3.63 -28.36 18.49
N VAL A 317 4.08 -27.86 17.35
CA VAL A 317 5.41 -27.26 17.20
C VAL A 317 5.48 -25.95 17.99
N ASP A 318 6.57 -25.77 18.72
CA ASP A 318 6.88 -24.52 19.40
C ASP A 318 7.26 -23.45 18.37
N GLU A 319 6.40 -22.44 18.24
CA GLU A 319 6.61 -21.29 17.35
C GLU A 319 6.82 -20.06 18.21
N GLU A 320 8.01 -19.47 18.14
CA GLU A 320 8.41 -18.37 19.03
C GLU A 320 7.53 -17.12 18.90
N GLN A 321 6.89 -16.94 17.74
CA GLN A 321 5.98 -15.81 17.48
C GLN A 321 4.53 -16.04 17.93
N SER A 322 4.17 -17.25 18.39
CA SER A 322 2.81 -17.54 18.84
C SER A 322 2.59 -17.10 20.29
N LEU A 323 1.79 -16.05 20.48
CA LEU A 323 1.45 -15.50 21.80
C LEU A 323 0.84 -16.57 22.72
N ALA A 324 -0.10 -17.38 22.21
CA ALA A 324 -0.76 -18.42 22.99
C ALA A 324 0.20 -19.57 23.40
N LYS A 325 1.12 -19.98 22.54
CA LYS A 325 2.15 -21.00 22.85
C LYS A 325 3.19 -20.48 23.84
N SER A 326 3.60 -19.23 23.68
CA SER A 326 4.48 -18.52 24.62
C SER A 326 3.83 -18.40 26.00
N HIS A 327 2.56 -18.01 26.05
CA HIS A 327 1.77 -17.95 27.28
C HIS A 327 1.61 -19.34 27.95
N LEU A 328 1.40 -20.40 27.16
CA LEU A 328 1.37 -21.78 27.68
C LEU A 328 2.70 -22.18 28.31
N LYS A 329 3.84 -21.87 27.68
CA LYS A 329 5.17 -22.12 28.25
C LYS A 329 5.36 -21.37 29.57
N LEU A 330 4.97 -20.09 29.63
CA LEU A 330 5.07 -19.27 30.84
C LEU A 330 4.18 -19.76 31.99
N SER A 331 3.02 -20.35 31.69
CA SER A 331 2.18 -20.97 32.73
C SER A 331 2.87 -22.16 33.40
N GLY A 332 3.92 -22.71 32.80
CA GLY A 332 4.68 -23.85 33.32
C GLY A 332 4.00 -25.20 33.11
N VAL A 333 2.78 -25.24 32.57
CA VAL A 333 2.01 -26.49 32.37
C VAL A 333 2.56 -27.36 31.22
N VAL A 334 3.27 -26.74 30.28
CA VAL A 334 3.96 -27.41 29.17
C VAL A 334 5.46 -27.14 29.19
N ARG A 335 6.22 -28.03 28.57
CA ARG A 335 7.65 -27.83 28.26
C ARG A 335 7.92 -28.11 26.79
N ARG A 336 9.01 -27.55 26.27
CA ARG A 336 9.53 -27.80 24.92
C ARG A 336 10.41 -29.06 24.96
N GLU A 337 10.09 -30.05 24.15
CA GLU A 337 10.92 -31.25 23.88
C GLU A 337 11.11 -31.37 22.37
N ASN A 338 12.35 -31.30 21.87
CA ASN A 338 12.65 -31.45 20.43
C ASN A 338 11.78 -30.57 19.52
N ASN A 339 11.62 -29.30 19.89
CA ASN A 339 10.79 -28.32 19.19
C ASN A 339 9.26 -28.55 19.25
N VAL A 340 8.78 -29.45 20.11
CA VAL A 340 7.36 -29.76 20.30
C VAL A 340 6.94 -29.48 21.74
N LEU A 341 5.78 -28.86 21.92
CA LEU A 341 5.22 -28.62 23.25
C LEU A 341 4.53 -29.89 23.77
N ARG A 342 4.84 -30.24 25.02
CA ARG A 342 4.25 -31.39 25.72
C ARG A 342 3.83 -31.01 27.13
N VAL A 343 2.78 -31.66 27.64
CA VAL A 343 2.38 -31.50 29.05
C VAL A 343 3.56 -31.90 29.93
N ARG A 344 3.98 -31.00 30.81
CA ARG A 344 5.28 -31.07 31.49
C ARG A 344 5.44 -32.28 32.39
N ASN A 345 4.38 -32.68 33.09
CA ASN A 345 4.40 -33.82 34.02
C ASN A 345 3.02 -34.46 34.23
N LYS A 346 2.98 -35.59 34.95
CA LYS A 346 1.76 -36.36 35.18
C LYS A 346 0.78 -35.64 36.11
N ILE A 347 1.29 -34.90 37.09
CA ILE A 347 0.46 -34.12 38.03
C ILE A 347 -0.37 -33.09 37.25
N TYR A 348 0.26 -32.25 36.44
CA TYR A 348 -0.46 -31.27 35.59
C TYR A 348 -1.45 -31.94 34.64
N ARG A 349 -1.08 -33.08 34.06
CA ARG A 349 -1.97 -33.84 33.15
C ARG A 349 -3.25 -34.35 33.85
N GLN A 350 -3.20 -34.59 35.16
CA GLN A 350 -4.33 -35.05 35.96
C GLN A 350 -5.12 -33.91 36.61
N VAL A 351 -4.44 -32.83 37.03
CA VAL A 351 -5.11 -31.65 37.61
C VAL A 351 -5.86 -30.87 36.52
N PHE A 352 -5.20 -30.59 35.39
CA PHE A 352 -5.79 -29.88 34.25
C PHE A 352 -6.28 -30.91 33.21
N ASP A 353 -7.22 -31.75 33.64
CA ASP A 353 -7.77 -32.81 32.81
C ASP A 353 -8.83 -32.31 31.80
N TYR A 354 -9.36 -33.22 30.99
CA TYR A 354 -10.38 -32.88 29.99
C TYR A 354 -11.66 -32.29 30.61
N LYS A 355 -12.01 -32.69 31.84
CA LYS A 355 -13.20 -32.19 32.55
C LYS A 355 -12.96 -30.75 33.01
N TRP A 356 -11.79 -30.46 33.56
CA TRP A 356 -11.37 -29.13 33.95
C TRP A 356 -11.27 -28.18 32.74
N ILE A 357 -10.64 -28.63 31.64
CA ILE A 357 -10.52 -27.88 30.39
C ILE A 357 -11.91 -27.50 29.85
N ASN A 358 -12.84 -28.46 29.72
CA ASN A 358 -14.17 -28.18 29.18
C ASN A 358 -15.05 -27.32 30.10
N LYS A 359 -14.81 -27.34 31.42
CA LYS A 359 -15.52 -26.46 32.36
C LYS A 359 -15.13 -24.99 32.17
N HIS A 360 -13.92 -24.72 31.69
CA HIS A 360 -13.37 -23.37 31.54
C HIS A 360 -13.22 -22.92 30.07
N LEU A 361 -13.57 -23.79 29.11
CA LEU A 361 -13.75 -23.39 27.70
C LEU A 361 -15.10 -22.67 27.54
N PRO A 362 -15.17 -21.53 26.84
CA PRO A 362 -16.39 -20.74 26.68
C PRO A 362 -17.51 -21.41 25.84
N PHE A 363 -17.34 -22.67 25.42
CA PHE A 363 -18.27 -23.42 24.56
C PHE A 363 -18.64 -24.77 25.17
N ASN A 364 -19.82 -24.82 25.80
CA ASN A 364 -20.36 -26.05 26.38
C ASN A 364 -21.02 -26.92 25.28
N LEU A 365 -20.26 -27.87 24.73
CA LEU A 365 -20.67 -28.74 23.61
C LEU A 365 -21.76 -29.77 23.95
N ARG A 366 -22.08 -29.96 25.23
CA ARG A 366 -23.02 -31.00 25.69
C ARG A 366 -24.48 -30.64 25.37
N ASP A 367 -24.85 -29.36 25.40
CA ASP A 367 -26.22 -28.91 25.13
C ASP A 367 -26.56 -28.89 23.63
N ARG A 368 -25.57 -28.77 22.75
CA ARG A 368 -25.79 -28.91 21.29
C ARG A 368 -25.81 -30.35 20.80
N TRP A 369 -25.21 -31.29 21.54
CA TRP A 369 -25.11 -32.69 21.12
C TRP A 369 -26.47 -33.42 21.17
N GLU A 370 -27.33 -33.08 22.13
CA GLU A 370 -28.71 -33.60 22.18
C GLU A 370 -29.62 -32.97 21.11
N GLN A 371 -29.29 -31.77 20.60
CA GLN A 371 -30.06 -31.09 19.55
C GLN A 371 -29.71 -31.55 18.12
N LEU A 372 -28.53 -32.16 17.90
CA LEU A 372 -27.99 -32.47 16.56
C LEU A 372 -28.03 -33.96 16.16
N LYS A 373 -28.59 -34.84 16.99
CA LYS A 373 -28.84 -36.26 16.68
C LYS A 373 -29.48 -36.54 15.29
N PRO A 374 -30.32 -35.67 14.68
CA PRO A 374 -30.92 -35.97 13.38
C PRO A 374 -30.03 -35.80 12.14
N ALA A 375 -28.81 -35.22 12.24
CA ALA A 375 -28.06 -34.73 11.07
C ALA A 375 -26.83 -35.59 10.64
N LEU A 376 -26.81 -36.88 10.96
CA LEU A 376 -25.64 -37.75 10.76
C LEU A 376 -25.09 -37.94 9.31
N PRO A 377 -25.81 -37.69 8.19
CA PRO A 377 -25.22 -38.00 6.88
C PRO A 377 -24.23 -36.94 6.32
N TYR A 378 -23.97 -35.81 7.00
CA TYR A 378 -23.19 -34.69 6.44
C TYR A 378 -21.70 -34.62 6.82
N VAL A 379 -21.19 -35.57 7.59
CA VAL A 379 -19.83 -35.52 8.18
C VAL A 379 -18.69 -35.65 7.15
N ALA A 380 -18.96 -36.24 5.96
CA ALA A 380 -17.95 -36.39 4.90
C ALA A 380 -17.53 -35.06 4.24
N ILE A 381 -18.37 -34.02 4.30
CA ILE A 381 -18.12 -32.72 3.64
C ILE A 381 -17.14 -31.85 4.46
N LEU A 382 -17.06 -32.05 5.78
CA LEU A 382 -16.28 -31.22 6.69
C LEU A 382 -14.75 -31.43 6.58
N VAL A 383 -14.30 -32.61 6.14
CA VAL A 383 -12.85 -32.90 6.00
C VAL A 383 -12.26 -32.12 4.80
N ILE A 384 -13.02 -31.99 3.71
CA ILE A 384 -12.65 -31.19 2.53
C ILE A 384 -12.61 -29.70 2.87
N PHE A 385 -13.53 -29.24 3.72
CA PHE A 385 -13.62 -27.83 4.14
C PHE A 385 -12.43 -27.39 5.01
N SER A 386 -11.88 -28.29 5.84
CA SER A 386 -10.75 -27.97 6.73
C SER A 386 -9.44 -27.70 5.99
N VAL A 387 -9.16 -28.44 4.91
CA VAL A 387 -8.00 -28.23 4.04
C VAL A 387 -8.17 -26.97 3.18
N LEU A 388 -9.41 -26.68 2.76
CA LEU A 388 -9.75 -25.45 2.04
C LEU A 388 -9.53 -24.21 2.92
N MET A 389 -9.90 -24.27 4.20
CA MET A 389 -9.78 -23.14 5.13
C MET A 389 -8.32 -22.82 5.52
N THR A 390 -7.44 -23.83 5.60
CA THR A 390 -5.99 -23.58 5.80
C THR A 390 -5.38 -22.93 4.56
N GLY A 391 -5.75 -23.38 3.36
CA GLY A 391 -5.35 -22.76 2.10
C GLY A 391 -5.86 -21.32 1.96
N VAL A 392 -7.10 -21.05 2.38
CA VAL A 392 -7.68 -19.70 2.41
C VAL A 392 -6.99 -18.81 3.44
N ALA A 393 -6.65 -19.32 4.63
CA ALA A 393 -5.93 -18.55 5.65
C ALA A 393 -4.52 -18.15 5.17
N VAL A 394 -3.78 -19.07 4.54
CA VAL A 394 -2.48 -18.79 3.91
C VAL A 394 -2.63 -17.79 2.76
N TYR A 395 -3.67 -17.95 1.92
CA TYR A 395 -3.97 -17.02 0.83
C TYR A 395 -4.34 -15.62 1.33
N VAL A 396 -5.15 -15.51 2.38
CA VAL A 396 -5.56 -14.23 2.99
C VAL A 396 -4.37 -13.55 3.66
N ASN A 397 -3.49 -14.29 4.35
CA ASN A 397 -2.29 -13.72 4.96
C ASN A 397 -1.30 -13.22 3.89
N ASN A 398 -1.11 -13.98 2.81
CA ASN A 398 -0.28 -13.58 1.68
C ASN A 398 -0.88 -12.36 0.94
N LYS A 399 -2.22 -12.28 0.84
CA LYS A 399 -2.94 -11.11 0.33
C LYS A 399 -2.81 -9.89 1.25
N ARG A 400 -2.74 -10.06 2.57
CA ARG A 400 -2.48 -8.97 3.52
C ARG A 400 -1.06 -8.43 3.40
N LEU A 401 -0.05 -9.29 3.32
CA LEU A 401 1.34 -8.89 3.13
C LEU A 401 1.53 -8.15 1.80
N THR A 402 0.98 -8.70 0.71
CA THR A 402 1.02 -8.03 -0.61
C THR A 402 0.24 -6.71 -0.62
N ALA A 403 -0.85 -6.59 0.14
CA ALA A 403 -1.59 -5.33 0.30
C ALA A 403 -0.81 -4.30 1.13
N GLN A 404 -0.08 -4.72 2.17
CA GLN A 404 0.81 -3.85 2.93
C GLN A 404 2.00 -3.38 2.07
N ASP A 405 2.64 -4.27 1.32
CA ASP A 405 3.70 -3.92 0.38
C ASP A 405 3.22 -2.96 -0.72
N ALA A 406 1.98 -3.14 -1.20
CA ALA A 406 1.37 -2.23 -2.16
C ALA A 406 1.13 -0.84 -1.54
N ARG A 407 0.61 -0.77 -0.31
CA ARG A 407 0.41 0.50 0.42
C ARG A 407 1.73 1.22 0.68
N ASN A 408 2.76 0.50 1.12
CA ASN A 408 4.08 1.08 1.36
C ASN A 408 4.69 1.63 0.06
N LYS A 409 4.51 0.94 -1.07
CA LYS A 409 4.94 1.44 -2.39
C LYS A 409 4.15 2.67 -2.84
N GLU A 410 2.84 2.71 -2.63
CA GLU A 410 2.01 3.90 -2.93
C GLU A 410 2.41 5.09 -2.07
N GLU A 411 2.70 4.87 -0.79
CA GLU A 411 3.15 5.92 0.14
C GLU A 411 4.54 6.44 -0.24
N GLN A 412 5.46 5.55 -0.62
CA GLN A 412 6.78 5.92 -1.11
C GLN A 412 6.69 6.75 -2.41
N GLN A 413 5.85 6.35 -3.37
CA GLN A 413 5.61 7.11 -4.60
C GLN A 413 4.99 8.48 -4.31
N ARG A 414 4.09 8.59 -3.33
CA ARG A 414 3.51 9.88 -2.91
C ARG A 414 4.56 10.81 -2.31
N LEU A 415 5.44 10.29 -1.45
CA LEU A 415 6.51 11.06 -0.83
C LEU A 415 7.53 11.56 -1.88
N GLU A 416 7.90 10.72 -2.85
CA GLU A 416 8.73 11.11 -3.98
C GLU A 416 8.09 12.21 -4.83
N ALA A 417 6.80 12.09 -5.16
CA ALA A 417 6.07 13.10 -5.94
C ALA A 417 5.92 14.43 -5.17
N GLU A 418 5.72 14.38 -3.86
CA GLU A 418 5.69 15.57 -3.00
C GLU A 418 7.06 16.26 -2.92
N THR A 419 8.14 15.47 -2.83
CA THR A 419 9.51 15.97 -2.84
C THR A 419 9.80 16.69 -4.16
N GLN A 420 9.50 16.07 -5.31
CA GLN A 420 9.64 16.69 -6.64
C GLN A 420 8.83 17.98 -6.78
N ARG A 421 7.61 18.02 -6.20
CA ARG A 421 6.78 19.24 -6.21
C ARG A 421 7.41 20.36 -5.37
N ASN A 422 7.94 20.04 -4.20
CA ASN A 422 8.57 21.02 -3.32
C ASN A 422 9.87 21.54 -3.93
N GLU A 423 10.66 20.68 -4.55
CA GLU A 423 11.83 21.06 -5.34
C GLU A 423 11.45 21.99 -6.50
N ALA A 424 10.43 21.65 -7.28
CA ALA A 424 9.96 22.50 -8.39
C ALA A 424 9.47 23.88 -7.91
N LYS A 425 8.79 23.95 -6.76
CA LYS A 425 8.40 25.22 -6.14
C LYS A 425 9.62 26.04 -5.73
N HIS A 426 10.58 25.41 -5.07
CA HIS A 426 11.82 26.07 -4.64
C HIS A 426 12.63 26.57 -5.84
N GLN A 427 12.68 25.80 -6.94
CA GLN A 427 13.28 26.23 -8.21
C GLN A 427 12.56 27.44 -8.80
N ALA A 428 11.23 27.46 -8.79
CA ALA A 428 10.45 28.61 -9.24
C ALA A 428 10.72 29.87 -8.40
N GLU A 429 10.85 29.74 -7.08
CA GLU A 429 11.14 30.85 -6.17
C GLU A 429 12.57 31.38 -6.32
N ASN A 430 13.54 30.49 -6.49
CA ASN A 430 14.92 30.86 -6.82
C ASN A 430 15.01 31.59 -8.16
N ALA A 431 14.33 31.08 -9.19
CA ALA A 431 14.27 31.73 -10.49
C ALA A 431 13.59 33.11 -10.40
N ARG A 432 12.55 33.25 -9.57
CA ARG A 432 11.90 34.55 -9.30
C ARG A 432 12.85 35.54 -8.63
N THR A 433 13.65 35.08 -7.68
CA THR A 433 14.67 35.92 -7.02
C THR A 433 15.74 36.35 -8.01
N GLN A 434 16.21 35.44 -8.88
CA GLN A 434 17.16 35.76 -9.95
C GLN A 434 16.57 36.76 -10.96
N GLN A 435 15.30 36.59 -11.33
CA GLN A 435 14.58 37.51 -12.21
C GLN A 435 14.53 38.92 -11.62
N GLN A 436 14.20 39.06 -10.33
CA GLN A 436 14.17 40.35 -9.65
C GLN A 436 15.55 41.03 -9.62
N LYS A 437 16.60 40.27 -9.29
CA LYS A 437 17.99 40.77 -9.32
C LYS A 437 18.42 41.21 -10.72
N ALA A 438 18.11 40.41 -11.74
CA ALA A 438 18.41 40.75 -13.14
C ALA A 438 17.62 41.99 -13.60
N GLU A 439 16.38 42.15 -13.14
CA GLU A 439 15.59 43.35 -13.42
C GLU A 439 16.16 44.60 -12.76
N GLU A 440 16.62 44.51 -11.52
CA GLU A 440 17.30 45.61 -10.82
C GLU A 440 18.61 46.00 -11.51
N GLN A 441 19.45 45.02 -11.85
CA GLN A 441 20.68 45.23 -12.63
C GLN A 441 20.38 45.87 -14.00
N SER A 442 19.32 45.44 -14.67
CA SER A 442 18.89 46.05 -15.94
C SER A 442 18.48 47.50 -15.77
N ARG A 443 17.75 47.85 -14.69
CA ARG A 443 17.36 49.24 -14.40
C ARG A 443 18.57 50.11 -14.06
N GLU A 444 19.53 49.59 -13.31
CA GLU A 444 20.75 50.30 -12.96
C GLU A 444 21.65 50.54 -14.18
N ALA A 445 21.87 49.51 -15.00
CA ALA A 445 22.62 49.64 -16.26
C ALA A 445 21.95 50.66 -17.21
N GLN A 446 20.62 50.68 -17.30
CA GLN A 446 19.88 51.70 -18.05
C GLN A 446 20.11 53.11 -17.52
N LYS A 447 20.14 53.28 -16.19
CA LYS A 447 20.44 54.56 -15.54
C LYS A 447 21.87 55.01 -15.84
N GLN A 448 22.87 54.13 -15.69
CA GLN A 448 24.28 54.44 -15.99
C GLN A 448 24.47 54.79 -17.48
N LYS A 449 23.84 54.05 -18.38
CA LYS A 449 23.85 54.35 -19.82
C LYS A 449 23.26 55.73 -20.13
N ARG A 450 22.18 56.14 -19.46
CA ARG A 450 21.59 57.49 -19.60
C ARG A 450 22.55 58.57 -19.10
N ILE A 451 23.19 58.37 -17.95
CA ILE A 451 24.17 59.31 -17.38
C ILE A 451 25.38 59.46 -18.32
N ALA A 452 26.00 58.35 -18.72
CA ALA A 452 27.15 58.35 -19.63
C ALA A 452 26.82 58.99 -20.99
N LYS A 453 25.59 58.83 -21.50
CA LYS A 453 25.11 59.52 -22.70
C LYS A 453 25.05 61.04 -22.49
N GLN A 454 24.48 61.51 -21.38
CA GLN A 454 24.41 62.93 -21.06
C GLN A 454 25.81 63.55 -20.85
N GLU A 455 26.73 62.82 -20.23
CA GLU A 455 28.12 63.25 -20.05
C GLU A 455 28.88 63.34 -21.37
N SER A 456 28.70 62.36 -22.26
CA SER A 456 29.27 62.38 -23.62
C SER A 456 28.74 63.59 -24.42
N GLU A 457 27.44 63.88 -24.35
CA GLU A 457 26.84 65.07 -25.00
C GLU A 457 27.36 66.39 -24.42
N ARG A 458 27.59 66.47 -23.10
CA ARG A 458 28.19 67.65 -22.44
C ARG A 458 29.66 67.82 -22.80
N ALA A 459 30.45 66.74 -22.83
CA ALA A 459 31.86 66.76 -23.20
C ALA A 459 32.03 67.22 -24.65
N LYS A 460 31.20 66.73 -25.56
CA LYS A 460 31.18 67.15 -26.97
C LYS A 460 30.89 68.65 -27.13
N LYS A 461 29.90 69.19 -26.41
CA LYS A 461 29.64 70.64 -26.37
C LYS A 461 30.83 71.43 -25.82
N GLY A 462 31.49 70.91 -24.79
CA GLY A 462 32.70 71.52 -24.22
C GLY A 462 33.89 71.52 -25.19
N GLU A 463 34.05 70.46 -25.99
CA GLU A 463 35.05 70.39 -27.06
C GLU A 463 34.78 71.43 -28.16
N GLU A 464 33.53 71.54 -28.62
CA GLU A 464 33.11 72.54 -29.62
C GLU A 464 33.37 73.97 -29.13
N GLN A 465 33.09 74.25 -27.85
CA GLN A 465 33.38 75.54 -27.21
C GLN A 465 34.89 75.80 -27.10
N ALA A 466 35.69 74.80 -26.73
CA ALA A 466 37.15 74.93 -26.63
C ALA A 466 37.80 75.19 -28.00
N LYS A 467 37.34 74.49 -29.06
CA LYS A 467 37.77 74.72 -30.45
C LYS A 467 37.43 76.12 -30.94
N SER A 468 36.22 76.60 -30.68
CA SER A 468 35.80 77.95 -31.02
C SER A 468 36.62 79.01 -30.28
N ALA A 469 36.90 78.80 -28.99
CA ALA A 469 37.76 79.69 -28.20
C ALA A 469 39.22 79.67 -28.67
N GLN A 470 39.73 78.52 -29.12
CA GLN A 470 41.07 78.41 -29.71
C GLN A 470 41.16 79.20 -31.03
N GLN A 471 40.21 79.05 -31.96
CA GLN A 471 40.17 79.84 -33.19
C GLN A 471 40.15 81.34 -32.92
N LEU A 472 39.33 81.79 -31.95
CA LEU A 472 39.26 83.19 -31.55
C LEU A 472 40.58 83.71 -30.94
N ALA A 473 41.32 82.84 -30.25
CA ALA A 473 42.63 83.18 -29.68
C ALA A 473 43.74 83.21 -30.74
N GLU A 474 43.67 82.34 -31.75
CA GLU A 474 44.56 82.35 -32.93
C GLU A 474 44.36 83.62 -33.78
N GLU A 475 43.11 84.08 -33.95
CA GLU A 475 42.76 85.32 -34.67
C GLU A 475 43.25 86.61 -33.98
N ARG A 476 43.46 86.61 -32.65
CA ARG A 476 43.80 87.83 -31.86
C ARG A 476 45.30 88.12 -31.71
N GLY A 477 46.20 87.26 -32.19
CA GLY A 477 47.64 87.56 -32.31
C GLY A 477 48.49 87.50 -31.02
N THR A 478 49.82 87.68 -31.19
CA THR A 478 50.99 87.24 -30.39
C THR A 478 51.08 87.54 -28.88
N LYS A 479 50.06 88.09 -28.20
CA LYS A 479 50.11 88.41 -26.75
C LYS A 479 49.50 87.36 -25.81
N LEU A 480 49.04 86.20 -26.30
CA LEU A 480 48.24 85.25 -25.52
C LEU A 480 48.68 83.77 -25.63
N ALA A 481 49.98 83.49 -25.70
CA ALA A 481 50.52 82.12 -25.71
C ALA A 481 49.96 81.23 -24.57
N ILE A 482 49.78 81.81 -23.38
CA ILE A 482 49.21 81.12 -22.20
C ILE A 482 47.73 80.74 -22.40
N ALA A 483 46.95 81.54 -23.13
CA ALA A 483 45.54 81.22 -23.39
C ALA A 483 45.37 80.18 -24.50
N LEU A 484 46.26 80.17 -25.50
CA LEU A 484 46.29 79.11 -26.51
C LEU A 484 46.62 77.74 -25.88
N ASP A 485 47.58 77.72 -24.97
CA ASP A 485 47.97 76.49 -24.25
C ASP A 485 46.84 75.98 -23.33
N LYS A 486 46.17 76.88 -22.61
CA LYS A 486 44.98 76.55 -21.79
C LYS A 486 43.81 76.04 -22.62
N THR A 487 43.55 76.59 -23.81
CA THR A 487 42.45 76.15 -24.69
C THR A 487 42.74 74.80 -25.34
N LYS A 488 43.98 74.55 -25.79
CA LYS A 488 44.42 73.21 -26.25
C LYS A 488 44.32 72.16 -25.15
N THR A 489 44.74 72.50 -23.93
CA THR A 489 44.62 71.61 -22.76
C THR A 489 43.14 71.31 -22.44
N ALA A 490 42.27 72.31 -22.55
CA ALA A 490 40.83 72.16 -22.34
C ALA A 490 40.15 71.32 -23.44
N GLU A 491 40.55 71.47 -24.71
CA GLU A 491 40.06 70.63 -25.81
C GLU A 491 40.48 69.16 -25.59
N GLN A 492 41.75 68.90 -25.27
CA GLN A 492 42.24 67.55 -25.02
C GLN A 492 41.51 66.90 -23.83
N LEU A 493 41.32 67.64 -22.74
CA LEU A 493 40.55 67.18 -21.59
C LEU A 493 39.08 66.88 -21.94
N ALA A 494 38.46 67.66 -22.84
CA ALA A 494 37.10 67.42 -23.31
C ALA A 494 37.02 66.15 -24.18
N LYS A 495 38.00 65.90 -25.05
CA LYS A 495 38.11 64.65 -25.84
C LYS A 495 38.30 63.43 -24.96
N ASP A 496 39.19 63.50 -23.97
CA ASP A 496 39.43 62.40 -23.03
C ASP A 496 38.16 62.09 -22.23
N ARG A 497 37.45 63.12 -21.74
CA ARG A 497 36.15 62.96 -21.07
C ARG A 497 35.07 62.37 -21.97
N GLN A 498 35.04 62.74 -23.25
CA GLN A 498 34.10 62.18 -24.21
C GLN A 498 34.40 60.69 -24.46
N ALA A 499 35.67 60.33 -24.65
CA ALA A 499 36.10 58.95 -24.85
C ALA A 499 35.81 58.07 -23.63
N ASP A 500 36.05 58.59 -22.42
CA ASP A 500 35.70 57.91 -21.16
C ASP A 500 34.19 57.72 -21.02
N ALA A 501 33.38 58.75 -21.32
CA ALA A 501 31.92 58.65 -21.28
C ALA A 501 31.37 57.65 -22.31
N GLU A 502 31.92 57.59 -23.53
CA GLU A 502 31.57 56.56 -24.52
C GLU A 502 31.97 55.15 -24.07
N ARG A 503 33.14 55.00 -23.45
CA ARG A 503 33.58 53.73 -22.87
C ARG A 503 32.62 53.26 -21.78
N GLN A 504 32.24 54.14 -20.86
CA GLN A 504 31.26 53.86 -19.80
C GLN A 504 29.88 53.52 -20.38
N ARG A 505 29.44 54.23 -21.42
CA ARG A 505 28.18 53.92 -22.14
C ARG A 505 28.20 52.53 -22.75
N ASN A 506 29.29 52.12 -23.38
CA ASN A 506 29.44 50.79 -23.98
C ASN A 506 29.45 49.68 -22.92
N ILE A 507 30.10 49.91 -21.78
CA ILE A 507 30.08 49.01 -20.62
C ILE A 507 28.65 48.85 -20.09
N ALA A 508 27.95 49.96 -19.84
CA ALA A 508 26.58 49.96 -19.35
C ALA A 508 25.61 49.30 -20.35
N GLN A 509 25.82 49.48 -21.67
CA GLN A 509 25.04 48.79 -22.69
C GLN A 509 25.27 47.28 -22.71
N LYS A 510 26.52 46.83 -22.53
CA LYS A 510 26.84 45.40 -22.43
C LYS A 510 26.24 44.78 -21.16
N GLN A 511 26.31 45.50 -20.04
CA GLN A 511 25.67 45.10 -18.78
C GLN A 511 24.14 45.01 -18.90
N GLU A 512 23.50 45.99 -19.57
CA GLU A 512 22.06 45.94 -19.86
C GLU A 512 21.69 44.72 -20.72
N GLN A 513 22.47 44.42 -21.77
CA GLN A 513 22.25 43.24 -22.62
C GLN A 513 22.41 41.93 -21.83
N GLN A 514 23.40 41.84 -20.94
CA GLN A 514 23.60 40.67 -20.08
C GLN A 514 22.47 40.52 -19.06
N ALA A 515 22.04 41.61 -18.41
CA ALA A 515 20.95 41.60 -17.44
C ALA A 515 19.60 41.25 -18.08
N THR A 516 19.32 41.76 -19.29
CA THR A 516 18.11 41.41 -20.05
C THR A 516 18.10 39.94 -20.51
N ALA A 517 19.24 39.41 -20.95
CA ALA A 517 19.37 37.99 -21.27
C ALA A 517 19.20 37.09 -20.03
N ALA A 518 19.82 37.48 -18.90
CA ALA A 518 19.66 36.77 -17.62
C ALA A 518 18.22 36.82 -17.10
N LYS A 519 17.53 37.95 -17.27
CA LYS A 519 16.10 38.08 -16.94
C LYS A 519 15.25 37.12 -17.78
N ALA A 520 15.48 37.08 -19.10
CA ALA A 520 14.74 36.21 -20.00
C ALA A 520 14.94 34.71 -19.65
N ASP A 521 16.18 34.30 -19.32
CA ASP A 521 16.48 32.94 -18.88
C ASP A 521 15.82 32.61 -17.51
N ALA A 522 15.88 33.55 -16.56
CA ALA A 522 15.21 33.39 -15.26
C ALA A 522 13.69 33.29 -15.41
N ASP A 523 13.07 34.09 -16.28
CA ASP A 523 11.65 34.01 -16.60
C ASP A 523 11.28 32.66 -17.22
N LYS A 524 12.10 32.17 -18.16
CA LYS A 524 11.94 30.84 -18.76
C LYS A 524 11.94 29.75 -17.70
N ARG A 525 12.94 29.73 -16.81
CA ARG A 525 13.05 28.73 -15.74
C ARG A 525 11.86 28.80 -14.78
N ARG A 526 11.48 30.02 -14.36
CA ARG A 526 10.34 30.24 -13.45
C ARG A 526 9.04 29.70 -14.05
N ILE A 527 8.73 30.06 -15.31
CA ILE A 527 7.49 29.63 -15.97
C ILE A 527 7.40 28.11 -16.08
N ASN A 528 8.47 27.44 -16.49
CA ASN A 528 8.48 25.97 -16.60
C ASN A 528 8.34 25.29 -15.22
N ALA A 529 9.06 25.78 -14.20
CA ALA A 529 8.99 25.24 -12.85
C ALA A 529 7.58 25.42 -12.22
N GLU A 530 6.93 26.56 -12.43
CA GLU A 530 5.55 26.80 -11.99
C GLU A 530 4.55 25.85 -12.67
N ILE A 531 4.65 25.70 -14.00
CA ILE A 531 3.77 24.82 -14.79
C ILE A 531 3.97 23.36 -14.35
N PHE A 532 5.23 22.93 -14.18
CA PHE A 532 5.57 21.60 -13.72
C PHE A 532 5.00 21.32 -12.31
N ALA A 533 5.18 22.24 -11.36
CA ALA A 533 4.65 22.11 -10.01
C ALA A 533 3.11 22.07 -9.96
N GLN A 534 2.42 22.80 -10.85
CA GLN A 534 0.95 22.74 -10.97
C GLN A 534 0.48 21.42 -11.58
N SER A 535 1.20 20.89 -12.56
CA SER A 535 0.90 19.58 -13.15
C SER A 535 1.11 18.45 -12.13
N LEU A 536 2.18 18.49 -11.33
CA LEU A 536 2.36 17.58 -10.19
C LEU A 536 1.25 17.70 -9.14
N LYS A 537 0.76 18.91 -8.86
CA LYS A 537 -0.41 19.09 -7.99
C LYS A 537 -1.63 18.32 -8.51
N SER A 538 -1.88 18.35 -9.82
CA SER A 538 -2.96 17.57 -10.46
C SER A 538 -2.76 16.06 -10.24
N GLN A 539 -1.54 15.54 -10.43
CA GLN A 539 -1.25 14.12 -10.14
C GLN A 539 -1.47 13.75 -8.67
N ASN A 540 -1.01 14.59 -7.73
CA ASN A 540 -1.16 14.30 -6.28
C ASN A 540 -2.63 14.33 -5.84
N LEU A 541 -3.44 15.22 -6.41
CA LEU A 541 -4.89 15.23 -6.21
C LEU A 541 -5.52 13.92 -6.73
N MET A 542 -5.10 13.46 -7.91
CA MET A 542 -5.58 12.19 -8.48
C MET A 542 -5.21 11.00 -7.59
N ALA A 543 -3.96 10.94 -7.12
CA ALA A 543 -3.51 9.91 -6.19
C ALA A 543 -4.29 9.95 -4.87
N SER A 544 -4.74 11.14 -4.44
CA SER A 544 -5.56 11.35 -3.24
C SER A 544 -7.06 11.09 -3.46
N ASN A 545 -7.44 10.49 -4.60
CA ASN A 545 -8.82 10.23 -5.01
C ASN A 545 -9.71 11.49 -5.14
N LEU A 546 -9.12 12.69 -5.24
CA LEU A 546 -9.81 13.94 -5.56
C LEU A 546 -9.85 14.14 -7.08
N GLN A 547 -10.60 13.26 -7.75
CA GLN A 547 -10.46 13.04 -9.19
C GLN A 547 -10.92 14.26 -10.04
N LEU A 548 -12.06 14.87 -9.70
CA LEU A 548 -12.53 16.08 -10.40
C LEU A 548 -11.59 17.27 -10.16
N ASP A 549 -11.11 17.46 -8.93
CA ASP A 549 -10.17 18.52 -8.56
C ASP A 549 -8.83 18.38 -9.31
N ALA A 550 -8.35 17.15 -9.45
CA ALA A 550 -7.20 16.80 -10.27
C ALA A 550 -7.41 17.20 -11.73
N LEU A 551 -8.55 16.81 -12.32
CA LEU A 551 -8.86 17.10 -13.72
C LEU A 551 -9.01 18.60 -13.96
N VAL A 552 -9.73 19.33 -13.10
CA VAL A 552 -9.86 20.81 -13.19
C VAL A 552 -8.49 21.46 -13.09
N THR A 553 -7.63 21.01 -12.18
CA THR A 553 -6.25 21.52 -12.06
C THR A 553 -5.46 21.25 -13.33
N GLY A 554 -5.55 20.04 -13.89
CA GLY A 554 -4.88 19.67 -15.14
C GLY A 554 -5.36 20.51 -16.34
N LEU A 555 -6.68 20.72 -16.47
CA LEU A 555 -7.27 21.55 -17.51
C LEU A 555 -6.83 23.01 -17.41
N LYS A 556 -6.69 23.58 -16.20
CA LYS A 556 -6.13 24.93 -16.02
C LYS A 556 -4.72 25.05 -16.58
N VAL A 557 -3.85 24.07 -16.29
CA VAL A 557 -2.47 24.05 -16.81
C VAL A 557 -2.49 23.84 -18.33
N GLY A 558 -3.35 22.95 -18.85
CA GLY A 558 -3.54 22.75 -20.28
C GLY A 558 -4.03 24.02 -21.01
N LYS A 559 -4.97 24.79 -20.43
CA LYS A 559 -5.42 26.08 -20.98
C LYS A 559 -4.27 27.09 -21.03
N ARG A 560 -3.41 27.15 -20.00
CA ARG A 560 -2.20 27.99 -19.98
C ARG A 560 -1.24 27.62 -21.12
N LEU A 561 -1.12 26.33 -21.47
CA LEU A 561 -0.28 25.86 -22.58
C LEU A 561 -0.85 26.13 -23.99
N LYS A 562 -2.15 26.40 -24.14
CA LYS A 562 -2.73 26.78 -25.43
C LYS A 562 -2.28 28.16 -25.88
N THR A 563 -2.02 29.06 -24.93
CA THR A 563 -1.47 30.38 -25.21
C THR A 563 -0.02 30.20 -25.68
N PRO A 564 0.35 30.62 -26.91
CA PRO A 564 1.71 30.45 -27.41
C PRO A 564 2.69 31.24 -26.54
N ASP A 565 3.47 30.54 -25.72
CA ASP A 565 4.53 31.11 -24.90
C ASP A 565 5.86 30.46 -25.27
N LYS A 566 6.76 31.26 -25.87
CA LYS A 566 8.09 30.82 -26.31
C LYS A 566 8.99 30.39 -25.15
N ASN A 567 8.61 30.74 -23.92
CA ASN A 567 9.37 30.38 -22.73
C ASN A 567 9.05 28.96 -22.23
N VAL A 568 7.97 28.32 -22.69
CA VAL A 568 7.64 26.95 -22.29
C VAL A 568 8.52 25.96 -23.07
N GLU A 569 9.20 25.09 -22.33
CA GLU A 569 10.09 24.08 -22.90
C GLU A 569 9.32 22.87 -23.44
N PRO A 570 9.81 22.21 -24.51
CA PRO A 570 9.20 21.01 -25.05
C PRO A 570 8.95 19.91 -24.00
N ASP A 571 9.93 19.66 -23.12
CA ASP A 571 9.85 18.65 -22.07
C ASP A 571 8.71 18.94 -21.08
N THR A 572 8.58 20.21 -20.67
CA THR A 572 7.50 20.67 -19.78
C THR A 572 6.15 20.48 -20.47
N ARG A 573 6.06 20.75 -21.77
CA ARG A 573 4.83 20.55 -22.54
C ARG A 573 4.43 19.07 -22.61
N VAL A 574 5.37 18.17 -22.92
CA VAL A 574 5.12 16.72 -22.96
C VAL A 574 4.68 16.21 -21.59
N PHE A 575 5.33 16.66 -20.52
CA PHE A 575 4.97 16.29 -19.14
C PHE A 575 3.52 16.66 -18.80
N VAL A 576 3.13 17.92 -19.05
CA VAL A 576 1.78 18.41 -18.74
C VAL A 576 0.73 17.66 -19.55
N VAL A 577 0.97 17.47 -20.84
CA VAL A 577 0.05 16.76 -21.73
C VAL A 577 -0.14 15.32 -21.26
N ALA A 578 0.95 14.61 -20.97
CA ALA A 578 0.89 13.23 -20.52
C ALA A 578 0.29 13.10 -19.11
N THR A 579 0.48 14.11 -18.25
CA THR A 579 -0.19 14.21 -16.95
C THR A 579 -1.70 14.38 -17.12
N LEU A 580 -2.12 15.34 -17.95
CA LEU A 580 -3.53 15.60 -18.22
C LEU A 580 -4.21 14.36 -18.82
N GLN A 581 -3.54 13.67 -19.75
CA GLN A 581 -4.00 12.40 -20.30
C GLN A 581 -4.26 11.37 -19.21
N GLN A 582 -3.33 11.18 -18.28
CA GLN A 582 -3.48 10.19 -17.20
C GLN A 582 -4.63 10.51 -16.27
N VAL A 583 -4.73 11.78 -15.86
CA VAL A 583 -5.81 12.24 -14.99
C VAL A 583 -7.16 12.08 -15.70
N LEU A 584 -7.25 12.47 -16.97
CA LEU A 584 -8.46 12.34 -17.77
C LEU A 584 -8.88 10.88 -18.01
N TYR A 585 -7.93 9.95 -18.14
CA TYR A 585 -8.29 8.54 -18.38
C TYR A 585 -8.51 7.77 -17.08
N GLY A 586 -7.99 8.29 -15.97
CA GLY A 586 -8.16 7.72 -14.64
C GLY A 586 -9.42 8.20 -13.92
N VAL A 587 -9.95 9.38 -14.24
CA VAL A 587 -11.17 9.92 -13.64
C VAL A 587 -12.38 9.03 -13.95
N LYS A 588 -13.16 8.75 -12.91
CA LYS A 588 -14.41 7.98 -12.93
C LYS A 588 -15.56 8.79 -12.37
N GLU A 589 -15.27 9.66 -11.40
CA GLU A 589 -16.21 10.65 -10.88
C GLU A 589 -16.62 11.59 -12.01
N ARG A 590 -17.93 11.68 -12.27
CA ARG A 590 -18.52 12.54 -13.29
C ARG A 590 -19.11 13.80 -12.67
N ASN A 591 -19.72 13.66 -11.49
CA ASN A 591 -20.35 14.77 -10.80
C ASN A 591 -20.41 14.51 -9.29
N ARG A 592 -20.56 15.60 -8.53
CA ARG A 592 -20.70 15.61 -7.08
C ARG A 592 -21.88 16.50 -6.72
N LEU A 593 -22.95 15.88 -6.27
CA LEU A 593 -24.18 16.54 -5.86
C LEU A 593 -24.00 17.02 -4.42
N GLU A 594 -23.61 18.28 -4.28
CA GLU A 594 -23.36 18.95 -3.00
C GLU A 594 -24.51 19.91 -2.70
N GLY A 595 -25.11 19.78 -1.51
CA GLY A 595 -26.24 20.61 -1.10
C GLY A 595 -26.97 20.10 0.13
N HIS A 596 -26.75 18.84 0.53
CA HIS A 596 -27.16 18.34 1.84
C HIS A 596 -26.22 18.84 2.94
N SER A 597 -26.76 19.09 4.13
CA SER A 597 -25.98 19.59 5.29
C SER A 597 -25.50 18.46 6.22
N ASN A 598 -26.01 17.24 6.01
CA ASN A 598 -25.73 16.04 6.79
C ASN A 598 -25.57 14.80 5.88
N SER A 599 -25.32 13.62 6.47
CA SER A 599 -25.13 12.36 5.77
C SER A 599 -26.23 12.07 4.74
N VAL A 600 -25.83 11.61 3.55
CA VAL A 600 -26.75 11.13 2.52
C VAL A 600 -26.94 9.63 2.74
N SER A 601 -28.16 9.23 3.07
CA SER A 601 -28.54 7.87 3.48
C SER A 601 -28.90 6.98 2.30
N GLY A 602 -29.48 7.54 1.24
CA GLY A 602 -29.95 6.79 0.08
C GLY A 602 -29.97 7.61 -1.20
N VAL A 603 -29.91 6.92 -2.34
CA VAL A 603 -30.00 7.52 -3.66
C VAL A 603 -30.82 6.63 -4.60
N ALA A 604 -31.64 7.23 -5.45
CA ALA A 604 -32.45 6.54 -6.44
C ALA A 604 -32.51 7.32 -7.75
N PHE A 605 -32.55 6.61 -8.87
CA PHE A 605 -32.84 7.20 -10.19
C PHE A 605 -34.33 7.12 -10.50
N SER A 606 -34.84 8.10 -11.24
CA SER A 606 -36.13 7.98 -11.92
C SER A 606 -36.06 6.88 -12.99
N PRO A 607 -37.20 6.32 -13.43
CA PRO A 607 -37.24 5.25 -14.45
C PRO A 607 -36.66 5.65 -15.82
N ASP A 608 -36.74 6.93 -16.20
CA ASP A 608 -36.07 7.50 -17.39
C ASP A 608 -34.59 7.89 -17.11
N GLY A 609 -34.19 7.80 -15.85
CA GLY A 609 -32.92 8.20 -15.28
C GLY A 609 -32.60 9.68 -15.34
N GLN A 610 -33.52 10.55 -15.82
CA GLN A 610 -33.26 11.99 -15.97
C GLN A 610 -33.18 12.71 -14.63
N THR A 611 -33.84 12.17 -13.61
CA THR A 611 -33.87 12.70 -12.25
C THR A 611 -33.21 11.74 -11.28
N ILE A 612 -32.50 12.29 -10.31
CA ILE A 612 -31.88 11.59 -9.20
C ILE A 612 -32.50 12.13 -7.92
N ALA A 613 -32.94 11.26 -7.02
CA ALA A 613 -33.36 11.64 -5.68
C ALA A 613 -32.31 11.19 -4.67
N SER A 614 -31.93 12.09 -3.75
CA SER A 614 -31.05 11.80 -2.63
C SER A 614 -31.78 12.05 -1.31
N ALA A 615 -31.78 11.06 -0.42
CA ALA A 615 -32.32 11.16 0.93
C ALA A 615 -31.19 11.47 1.93
N SER A 616 -31.47 12.30 2.93
CA SER A 616 -30.46 12.70 3.91
C SER A 616 -31.00 12.83 5.33
N TRP A 617 -30.07 12.69 6.26
CA TRP A 617 -30.23 13.00 7.69
C TRP A 617 -30.27 14.51 7.98
N ASP A 618 -30.39 15.36 6.97
CA ASP A 618 -30.76 16.78 7.12
C ASP A 618 -32.27 17.01 7.03
N ASN A 619 -33.06 15.93 7.11
CA ASN A 619 -34.51 15.89 7.01
C ASN A 619 -35.05 16.25 5.62
N THR A 620 -34.24 16.13 4.57
CA THR A 620 -34.68 16.43 3.21
C THR A 620 -34.46 15.30 2.22
N VAL A 621 -35.29 15.30 1.18
CA VAL A 621 -34.99 14.63 -0.09
C VAL A 621 -34.70 15.71 -1.13
N LYS A 622 -33.59 15.61 -1.84
CA LYS A 622 -33.26 16.54 -2.94
C LYS A 622 -33.39 15.85 -4.27
N LEU A 623 -34.01 16.53 -5.23
CA LEU A 623 -34.16 16.08 -6.60
C LEU A 623 -33.18 16.83 -7.49
N TRP A 624 -32.46 16.09 -8.31
CA TRP A 624 -31.41 16.60 -9.16
C TRP A 624 -31.63 16.11 -10.59
N ASN A 625 -31.19 16.86 -11.59
CA ASN A 625 -31.06 16.30 -12.93
C ASN A 625 -29.74 15.52 -13.10
N ARG A 626 -29.60 14.78 -14.20
CA ARG A 626 -28.36 14.06 -14.57
C ARG A 626 -27.10 14.94 -14.59
N ASN A 627 -27.25 16.24 -14.81
CA ASN A 627 -26.14 17.21 -14.89
C ASN A 627 -25.75 17.75 -13.51
N GLY A 628 -26.42 17.31 -12.43
CA GLY A 628 -26.12 17.71 -11.05
C GLY A 628 -26.77 19.02 -10.62
N GLN A 629 -27.70 19.58 -11.38
CA GLN A 629 -28.49 20.75 -10.96
C GLN A 629 -29.55 20.32 -9.95
N LEU A 630 -29.67 21.06 -8.86
CA LEU A 630 -30.76 20.90 -7.90
C LEU A 630 -32.06 21.42 -8.53
N LEU A 631 -33.06 20.54 -8.67
CA LEU A 631 -34.37 20.84 -9.21
C LEU A 631 -35.36 21.22 -8.10
N GLN A 632 -35.39 20.43 -7.03
CA GLN A 632 -36.37 20.59 -5.95
C GLN A 632 -35.82 20.06 -4.62
N THR A 633 -36.27 20.62 -3.50
CA THR A 633 -36.05 20.06 -2.15
C THR A 633 -37.39 19.71 -1.51
N LEU A 634 -37.51 18.49 -1.01
CA LEU A 634 -38.66 17.97 -0.29
C LEU A 634 -38.31 17.98 1.20
N GLN A 635 -39.10 18.71 1.99
CA GLN A 635 -38.84 18.86 3.43
C GLN A 635 -39.63 17.84 4.22
N ASP A 636 -38.93 16.95 4.91
CA ASP A 636 -39.50 16.01 5.86
C ASP A 636 -39.34 16.52 7.31
N ASN A 637 -40.03 15.87 8.25
CA ASN A 637 -40.08 16.28 9.66
C ASN A 637 -38.95 15.68 10.50
N SER A 638 -38.23 14.69 9.96
CA SER A 638 -37.15 13.96 10.63
C SER A 638 -36.19 13.35 9.61
N LEU A 639 -35.15 12.68 10.09
CA LEU A 639 -34.08 12.09 9.29
C LEU A 639 -34.65 11.17 8.21
N VAL A 640 -34.34 11.42 6.95
CA VAL A 640 -34.79 10.57 5.85
C VAL A 640 -33.77 9.45 5.64
N SER A 641 -34.22 8.21 5.69
CA SER A 641 -33.38 7.00 5.63
C SER A 641 -33.38 6.35 4.25
N GLY A 642 -34.48 6.47 3.50
CA GLY A 642 -34.65 5.83 2.20
C GLY A 642 -35.54 6.64 1.27
N VAL A 643 -35.32 6.46 -0.04
CA VAL A 643 -36.11 7.09 -1.10
C VAL A 643 -36.28 6.14 -2.28
N ALA A 644 -37.43 6.16 -2.92
CA ALA A 644 -37.69 5.42 -4.15
C ALA A 644 -38.61 6.20 -5.11
N PHE A 645 -38.43 5.96 -6.41
CA PHE A 645 -39.37 6.41 -7.43
C PHE A 645 -40.41 5.31 -7.70
N SER A 646 -41.62 5.75 -8.02
CA SER A 646 -42.61 4.91 -8.69
C SER A 646 -42.13 4.54 -10.10
N PRO A 647 -42.48 3.35 -10.63
CA PRO A 647 -42.15 2.93 -11.99
C PRO A 647 -42.63 3.87 -13.11
N ASP A 648 -43.67 4.67 -12.86
CA ASP A 648 -44.15 5.72 -13.78
C ASP A 648 -43.35 7.03 -13.69
N GLY A 649 -42.48 7.17 -12.69
CA GLY A 649 -41.62 8.33 -12.46
C GLY A 649 -42.33 9.56 -11.89
N GLN A 650 -43.64 9.52 -11.65
CA GLN A 650 -44.43 10.69 -11.24
C GLN A 650 -44.51 10.88 -9.73
N THR A 651 -44.36 9.79 -8.98
CA THR A 651 -44.43 9.77 -7.51
C THR A 651 -43.10 9.36 -6.90
N ILE A 652 -42.72 10.01 -5.81
CA ILE A 652 -41.54 9.74 -5.00
C ILE A 652 -42.02 9.33 -3.62
N VAL A 653 -41.36 8.37 -3.01
CA VAL A 653 -41.67 7.95 -1.65
C VAL A 653 -40.42 8.09 -0.76
N SER A 654 -40.59 8.67 0.43
CA SER A 654 -39.55 8.81 1.44
C SER A 654 -39.89 7.99 2.69
N ALA A 655 -38.86 7.36 3.28
CA ALA A 655 -38.93 6.70 4.59
C ALA A 655 -38.18 7.55 5.63
N SER A 656 -38.76 7.73 6.81
CA SER A 656 -38.20 8.61 7.83
C SER A 656 -38.13 7.98 9.22
N SER A 657 -37.24 8.52 10.05
CA SER A 657 -37.14 8.20 11.48
C SER A 657 -38.29 8.78 12.32
N ASP A 658 -39.25 9.50 11.72
CA ASP A 658 -40.52 9.89 12.37
C ASP A 658 -41.58 8.78 12.35
N ASN A 659 -41.18 7.56 11.99
CA ASN A 659 -42.02 6.36 11.86
C ASN A 659 -43.02 6.42 10.69
N THR A 660 -42.90 7.40 9.80
CA THR A 660 -43.81 7.57 8.65
C THR A 660 -43.13 7.30 7.31
N VAL A 661 -43.96 7.05 6.31
CA VAL A 661 -43.59 7.03 4.90
C VAL A 661 -44.41 8.10 4.18
N LYS A 662 -43.78 8.95 3.37
CA LYS A 662 -44.45 10.06 2.68
C LYS A 662 -44.37 9.91 1.18
N LEU A 663 -45.48 10.17 0.49
CA LEU A 663 -45.58 10.19 -0.96
C LEU A 663 -45.60 11.62 -1.45
N TRP A 664 -44.81 11.91 -2.48
CA TRP A 664 -44.62 13.23 -3.05
C TRP A 664 -44.81 13.16 -4.57
N ASN A 665 -45.29 14.23 -5.17
CA ASN A 665 -45.11 14.39 -6.62
C ASN A 665 -43.73 15.01 -6.94
N CYS A 666 -43.33 14.99 -8.21
CA CYS A 666 -42.03 15.55 -8.64
C CYS A 666 -41.90 17.07 -8.44
N ASN A 667 -43.02 17.79 -8.26
CA ASN A 667 -43.02 19.22 -7.93
C ASN A 667 -42.79 19.47 -6.43
N GLY A 668 -42.72 18.40 -5.63
CA GLY A 668 -42.47 18.41 -4.21
C GLY A 668 -43.68 18.68 -3.32
N GLN A 669 -44.89 18.51 -3.86
CA GLN A 669 -46.10 18.53 -3.05
C GLN A 669 -46.30 17.17 -2.37
N LEU A 670 -46.58 17.21 -1.08
CA LEU A 670 -46.95 16.03 -0.29
C LEU A 670 -48.33 15.54 -0.73
N LEU A 671 -48.41 14.30 -1.20
CA LEU A 671 -49.65 13.65 -1.64
C LEU A 671 -50.31 12.88 -0.50
N GLN A 672 -49.51 12.12 0.27
CA GLN A 672 -50.02 11.23 1.31
C GLN A 672 -48.95 10.95 2.38
N THR A 673 -49.37 10.80 3.63
CA THR A 673 -48.53 10.29 4.72
C THR A 673 -49.08 8.93 5.18
N LEU A 674 -48.21 7.94 5.24
CA LEU A 674 -48.50 6.59 5.71
C LEU A 674 -48.04 6.47 7.16
N GLN A 675 -48.99 6.26 8.07
CA GLN A 675 -48.74 6.11 9.50
C GLN A 675 -49.17 4.72 9.95
N GLY A 676 -48.30 4.04 10.71
CA GLY A 676 -48.62 2.73 11.28
C GLY A 676 -47.43 1.86 11.69
N HIS A 677 -46.20 2.27 11.39
CA HIS A 677 -45.00 1.71 12.03
C HIS A 677 -44.82 2.31 13.42
N SER A 678 -44.24 1.54 14.35
CA SER A 678 -44.02 1.99 15.74
C SER A 678 -42.61 2.52 16.00
N ASN A 679 -41.67 2.30 15.10
CA ASN A 679 -40.29 2.78 15.13
C ASN A 679 -39.84 3.25 13.74
N SER A 680 -38.61 3.78 13.65
CA SER A 680 -38.02 4.34 12.43
C SER A 680 -38.20 3.42 11.22
N VAL A 681 -38.56 4.02 10.08
CA VAL A 681 -38.63 3.31 8.81
C VAL A 681 -37.27 3.49 8.11
N TRP A 682 -36.66 2.40 7.64
CA TRP A 682 -35.31 2.40 7.05
C TRP A 682 -35.30 2.35 5.53
N SER A 683 -36.30 1.70 4.93
CA SER A 683 -36.34 1.47 3.50
C SER A 683 -37.76 1.39 2.99
N VAL A 684 -37.93 1.78 1.72
CA VAL A 684 -39.20 1.79 1.03
C VAL A 684 -39.00 1.38 -0.43
N ALA A 685 -39.98 0.64 -0.98
CA ALA A 685 -39.97 0.19 -2.37
C ALA A 685 -41.38 0.24 -2.97
N PHE A 686 -41.48 0.57 -4.25
CA PHE A 686 -42.71 0.42 -5.03
C PHE A 686 -42.81 -0.96 -5.67
N SER A 687 -44.02 -1.47 -5.81
CA SER A 687 -44.29 -2.58 -6.71
C SER A 687 -44.14 -2.14 -8.17
N PRO A 688 -43.80 -3.07 -9.10
CA PRO A 688 -43.65 -2.76 -10.54
C PRO A 688 -44.89 -2.17 -11.20
N ASP A 689 -46.08 -2.47 -10.68
CA ASP A 689 -47.38 -1.92 -11.13
C ASP A 689 -47.69 -0.52 -10.57
N SER A 690 -46.77 0.07 -9.81
CA SER A 690 -46.92 1.37 -9.15
C SER A 690 -47.98 1.43 -8.03
N GLN A 691 -48.80 0.39 -7.78
CA GLN A 691 -49.98 0.46 -6.91
C GLN A 691 -49.70 0.19 -5.43
N THR A 692 -48.67 -0.60 -5.13
CA THR A 692 -48.32 -1.06 -3.78
C THR A 692 -46.99 -0.47 -3.34
N ILE A 693 -46.89 -0.12 -2.07
CA ILE A 693 -45.66 0.36 -1.42
C ILE A 693 -45.32 -0.64 -0.32
N ALA A 694 -44.06 -1.04 -0.24
CA ALA A 694 -43.53 -1.81 0.88
C ALA A 694 -42.59 -0.95 1.72
N SER A 695 -42.73 -0.98 3.04
CA SER A 695 -41.87 -0.26 3.98
C SER A 695 -41.28 -1.20 5.03
N ALA A 696 -39.98 -1.07 5.29
CA ALA A 696 -39.24 -1.85 6.29
C ALA A 696 -38.86 -0.96 7.48
N SER A 697 -39.12 -1.44 8.70
CA SER A 697 -38.95 -0.66 9.93
C SER A 697 -38.15 -1.40 10.99
N ASP A 698 -37.55 -0.61 11.88
CA ASP A 698 -36.94 -1.06 13.12
C ASP A 698 -37.92 -1.74 14.08
N ASP A 699 -39.23 -1.60 13.85
CA ASP A 699 -40.29 -2.32 14.57
C ASP A 699 -40.36 -3.83 14.23
N LYS A 700 -39.39 -4.33 13.46
CA LYS A 700 -39.22 -5.73 13.04
C LYS A 700 -40.23 -6.19 11.98
N THR A 701 -41.02 -5.28 11.41
CA THR A 701 -42.03 -5.59 10.41
C THR A 701 -41.74 -4.98 9.04
N VAL A 702 -42.33 -5.60 8.02
CA VAL A 702 -42.53 -4.94 6.71
C VAL A 702 -44.03 -4.70 6.54
N LYS A 703 -44.42 -3.52 6.08
CA LYS A 703 -45.83 -3.19 5.80
C LYS A 703 -46.05 -2.94 4.32
N LEU A 704 -47.18 -3.43 3.81
CA LEU A 704 -47.64 -3.21 2.44
C LEU A 704 -48.80 -2.22 2.46
N TRP A 705 -48.76 -1.22 1.58
CA TRP A 705 -49.73 -0.13 1.52
C TRP A 705 -50.22 0.06 0.09
N ASN A 706 -51.43 0.57 -0.09
CA ASN A 706 -51.82 1.15 -1.37
C ASN A 706 -51.48 2.65 -1.44
N ARG A 707 -51.59 3.26 -2.62
CA ARG A 707 -51.34 4.69 -2.82
C ARG A 707 -52.24 5.63 -2.02
N ASN A 708 -53.45 5.19 -1.66
CA ASN A 708 -54.37 5.96 -0.82
C ASN A 708 -53.99 5.92 0.68
N GLY A 709 -52.92 5.19 1.00
CA GLY A 709 -52.36 5.04 2.33
C GLY A 709 -53.05 4.04 3.24
N GLN A 710 -53.88 3.16 2.67
CA GLN A 710 -54.45 2.05 3.42
C GLN A 710 -53.41 0.95 3.59
N LEU A 711 -53.27 0.45 4.82
CA LEU A 711 -52.45 -0.72 5.14
C LEU A 711 -53.12 -1.97 4.56
N LEU A 712 -52.45 -2.63 3.62
CA LEU A 712 -52.89 -3.86 2.99
C LEU A 712 -52.47 -5.09 3.78
N GLN A 713 -51.22 -5.12 4.26
CA GLN A 713 -50.68 -6.27 5.00
C GLN A 713 -49.51 -5.89 5.91
N THR A 714 -49.36 -6.60 7.03
CA THR A 714 -48.15 -6.54 7.88
C THR A 714 -47.45 -7.89 7.86
N LEU A 715 -46.19 -7.90 7.42
CA LEU A 715 -45.31 -9.06 7.35
C LEU A 715 -44.54 -9.17 8.67
N GLN A 716 -44.88 -10.17 9.47
CA GLN A 716 -44.24 -10.44 10.77
C GLN A 716 -43.45 -11.74 10.71
N GLY A 717 -42.22 -11.73 11.21
CA GLY A 717 -41.39 -12.94 11.30
C GLY A 717 -39.88 -12.71 11.37
N HIS A 718 -39.40 -11.47 11.21
CA HIS A 718 -38.04 -11.09 11.61
C HIS A 718 -37.95 -10.92 13.12
N SER A 719 -36.79 -11.24 13.72
CA SER A 719 -36.59 -11.14 15.18
C SER A 719 -35.92 -9.83 15.62
N SER A 720 -35.39 -9.05 14.67
CA SER A 720 -34.77 -7.73 14.88
C SER A 720 -35.20 -6.76 13.77
N GLY A 721 -34.74 -5.50 13.84
CA GLY A 721 -35.12 -4.43 12.91
C GLY A 721 -34.89 -4.79 11.45
N VAL A 722 -35.80 -4.35 10.56
CA VAL A 722 -35.73 -4.59 9.12
C VAL A 722 -35.15 -3.37 8.43
N TRP A 723 -34.06 -3.55 7.69
CA TRP A 723 -33.27 -2.46 7.12
C TRP A 723 -33.60 -2.19 5.66
N SER A 724 -33.96 -3.22 4.90
CA SER A 724 -34.18 -3.08 3.45
C SER A 724 -35.31 -3.98 2.97
N VAL A 725 -36.07 -3.48 2.00
CA VAL A 725 -37.14 -4.20 1.33
C VAL A 725 -37.09 -3.97 -0.18
N ALA A 726 -37.38 -5.00 -0.97
CA ALA A 726 -37.49 -4.90 -2.42
C ALA A 726 -38.59 -5.83 -2.96
N PHE A 727 -39.22 -5.43 -4.07
CA PHE A 727 -40.12 -6.30 -4.83
C PHE A 727 -39.35 -7.08 -5.90
N SER A 728 -39.83 -8.29 -6.20
CA SER A 728 -39.44 -8.98 -7.44
C SER A 728 -39.95 -8.21 -8.67
N PRO A 729 -39.33 -8.38 -9.84
CA PRO A 729 -39.77 -7.73 -11.09
C PRO A 729 -41.20 -8.07 -11.52
N ASP A 730 -41.68 -9.26 -11.14
CA ASP A 730 -43.08 -9.70 -11.33
C ASP A 730 -44.06 -9.10 -10.28
N GLY A 731 -43.52 -8.44 -9.25
CA GLY A 731 -44.25 -7.85 -8.13
C GLY A 731 -44.87 -8.86 -7.15
N GLN A 732 -44.78 -10.16 -7.38
CA GLN A 732 -45.48 -11.18 -6.56
C GLN A 732 -44.73 -11.55 -5.28
N THR A 733 -43.41 -11.38 -5.29
CA THR A 733 -42.52 -11.70 -4.18
C THR A 733 -41.95 -10.43 -3.58
N ILE A 734 -41.89 -10.36 -2.26
CA ILE A 734 -41.21 -9.31 -1.50
C ILE A 734 -40.01 -9.95 -0.82
N VAL A 735 -38.88 -9.26 -0.84
CA VAL A 735 -37.69 -9.68 -0.10
C VAL A 735 -37.34 -8.63 0.95
N SER A 736 -37.00 -9.07 2.15
CA SER A 736 -36.63 -8.21 3.28
C SER A 736 -35.31 -8.64 3.92
N ALA A 737 -34.47 -7.67 4.26
CA ALA A 737 -33.20 -7.87 4.96
C ALA A 737 -33.26 -7.28 6.37
N SER A 738 -32.73 -8.02 7.35
CA SER A 738 -32.86 -7.67 8.76
C SER A 738 -31.54 -7.78 9.52
N ASP A 739 -31.51 -7.06 10.64
CA ASP A 739 -30.49 -7.13 11.67
C ASP A 739 -30.44 -8.51 12.36
N ASP A 740 -31.45 -9.36 12.17
CA ASP A 740 -31.45 -10.76 12.59
C ASP A 740 -30.54 -11.69 11.75
N LYS A 741 -29.74 -11.10 10.86
CA LYS A 741 -28.77 -11.78 9.97
C LYS A 741 -29.41 -12.58 8.84
N THR A 742 -30.72 -12.45 8.63
CA THR A 742 -31.45 -13.19 7.60
C THR A 742 -32.02 -12.30 6.52
N VAL A 743 -32.25 -12.90 5.35
CA VAL A 743 -33.12 -12.35 4.31
C VAL A 743 -34.36 -13.23 4.21
N LYS A 744 -35.56 -12.64 4.13
CA LYS A 744 -36.82 -13.39 4.03
C LYS A 744 -37.55 -13.04 2.74
N LEU A 745 -38.14 -14.06 2.11
CA LEU A 745 -38.98 -13.93 0.92
C LEU A 745 -40.43 -14.14 1.35
N TRP A 746 -41.32 -13.29 0.86
CA TRP A 746 -42.74 -13.29 1.20
C TRP A 746 -43.57 -13.19 -0.08
N ASN A 747 -44.79 -13.71 -0.06
CA ASN A 747 -45.78 -13.35 -1.06
C ASN A 747 -46.59 -12.11 -0.61
N ARG A 748 -47.40 -11.55 -1.51
CA ARG A 748 -48.25 -10.39 -1.21
C ARG A 748 -49.29 -10.63 -0.10
N ASN A 749 -49.71 -11.87 0.12
CA ASN A 749 -50.62 -12.24 1.21
C ASN A 749 -49.91 -12.32 2.57
N GLY A 750 -48.60 -12.10 2.59
CA GLY A 750 -47.75 -12.10 3.76
C GLY A 750 -47.34 -13.46 4.29
N GLN A 751 -47.48 -14.51 3.47
CA GLN A 751 -46.91 -15.81 3.78
C GLN A 751 -45.40 -15.77 3.55
N LEU A 752 -44.64 -16.27 4.53
CA LEU A 752 -43.20 -16.48 4.43
C LEU A 752 -42.94 -17.64 3.47
N LEU A 753 -42.32 -17.36 2.33
CA LEU A 753 -41.96 -18.35 1.32
C LEU A 753 -40.63 -19.01 1.62
N GLN A 754 -39.62 -18.22 2.02
CA GLN A 754 -38.27 -18.74 2.28
C GLN A 754 -37.49 -17.84 3.24
N THR A 755 -36.58 -18.44 4.03
CA THR A 755 -35.59 -17.70 4.83
C THR A 755 -34.19 -18.05 4.35
N LEU A 756 -33.44 -17.04 3.89
CA LEU A 756 -32.04 -17.15 3.48
C LEU A 756 -31.15 -16.94 4.70
N GLN A 757 -30.49 -18.01 5.14
CA GLN A 757 -29.56 -18.00 6.26
C GLN A 757 -28.14 -18.25 5.75
N GLY A 758 -27.18 -17.45 6.20
CA GLY A 758 -25.76 -17.66 5.89
C GLY A 758 -24.85 -16.44 5.97
N HIS A 759 -25.39 -15.25 6.24
CA HIS A 759 -24.59 -14.12 6.72
C HIS A 759 -24.26 -14.31 8.21
N SER A 760 -23.07 -13.86 8.64
CA SER A 760 -22.64 -13.98 10.04
C SER A 760 -23.00 -12.77 10.90
N ASP A 761 -23.48 -11.70 10.27
CA ASP A 761 -23.83 -10.42 10.88
C ASP A 761 -25.06 -9.81 10.17
N SER A 762 -25.56 -8.67 10.66
CA SER A 762 -26.76 -7.99 10.17
C SER A 762 -26.76 -7.77 8.67
N VAL A 763 -27.91 -7.96 8.02
CA VAL A 763 -28.08 -7.70 6.59
C VAL A 763 -28.69 -6.32 6.41
N ARG A 764 -27.96 -5.42 5.73
CA ARG A 764 -28.33 -4.00 5.61
C ARG A 764 -29.10 -3.68 4.33
N SER A 765 -28.83 -4.39 3.24
CA SER A 765 -29.49 -4.13 1.95
C SER A 765 -29.75 -5.42 1.18
N VAL A 766 -30.84 -5.41 0.40
CA VAL A 766 -31.22 -6.49 -0.48
C VAL A 766 -31.72 -5.96 -1.82
N ALA A 767 -31.42 -6.68 -2.90
CA ALA A 767 -31.88 -6.35 -4.25
C ALA A 767 -32.20 -7.63 -5.05
N PHE A 768 -33.23 -7.55 -5.91
CA PHE A 768 -33.48 -8.58 -6.93
C PHE A 768 -32.68 -8.30 -8.20
N SER A 769 -32.28 -9.36 -8.90
CA SER A 769 -31.84 -9.26 -10.29
C SER A 769 -33.02 -8.86 -11.19
N PRO A 770 -32.76 -8.23 -12.36
CA PRO A 770 -33.82 -7.85 -13.30
C PRO A 770 -34.66 -9.03 -13.83
N ASP A 771 -34.06 -10.24 -13.90
CA ASP A 771 -34.75 -11.48 -14.25
C ASP A 771 -35.59 -12.06 -13.08
N GLY A 772 -35.46 -11.50 -11.88
CA GLY A 772 -36.13 -11.92 -10.66
C GLY A 772 -35.65 -13.24 -10.07
N GLN A 773 -34.69 -13.94 -10.67
CA GLN A 773 -34.26 -15.28 -10.26
C GLN A 773 -33.17 -15.25 -9.17
N THR A 774 -32.44 -14.15 -9.09
CA THR A 774 -31.30 -13.98 -8.18
C THR A 774 -31.58 -12.87 -7.18
N ILE A 775 -31.14 -13.06 -5.94
CA ILE A 775 -31.22 -12.08 -4.86
C ILE A 775 -29.79 -11.76 -4.43
N ALA A 776 -29.46 -10.48 -4.30
CA ALA A 776 -28.21 -10.02 -3.71
C ALA A 776 -28.48 -9.45 -2.33
N SER A 777 -27.65 -9.80 -1.35
CA SER A 777 -27.72 -9.29 0.02
C SER A 777 -26.37 -8.74 0.49
N ALA A 778 -26.37 -7.55 1.07
CA ALA A 778 -25.20 -6.88 1.64
C ALA A 778 -25.27 -6.88 3.17
N SER A 779 -24.15 -7.17 3.83
CA SER A 779 -24.11 -7.38 5.29
C SER A 779 -22.93 -6.69 5.96
N ASN A 780 -23.10 -6.47 7.28
CA ASN A 780 -22.03 -6.08 8.20
C ASN A 780 -20.88 -7.09 8.25
N ASP A 781 -21.09 -8.33 7.79
CA ASP A 781 -20.03 -9.35 7.70
C ASP A 781 -18.99 -9.08 6.60
N LYS A 782 -19.05 -7.89 5.98
CA LYS A 782 -18.14 -7.39 4.94
C LYS A 782 -18.31 -8.08 3.58
N THR A 783 -19.39 -8.85 3.41
CA THR A 783 -19.66 -9.58 2.17
C THR A 783 -20.96 -9.17 1.50
N VAL A 784 -21.01 -9.44 0.19
CA VAL A 784 -22.27 -9.52 -0.55
C VAL A 784 -22.50 -10.97 -0.96
N LYS A 785 -23.71 -11.48 -0.79
CA LYS A 785 -24.08 -12.86 -1.18
C LYS A 785 -25.14 -12.85 -2.27
N LEU A 786 -25.01 -13.78 -3.22
CA LEU A 786 -26.02 -14.06 -4.24
C LEU A 786 -26.76 -15.35 -3.91
N TRP A 787 -28.07 -15.33 -4.04
CA TRP A 787 -28.97 -16.44 -3.73
C TRP A 787 -29.91 -16.68 -4.91
N ASN A 788 -30.37 -17.90 -5.09
CA ASN A 788 -31.57 -18.15 -5.89
C ASN A 788 -32.83 -18.06 -5.02
N ARG A 789 -34.03 -18.14 -5.63
CA ARG A 789 -35.31 -18.10 -4.91
C ARG A 789 -35.53 -19.26 -3.94
N ASP A 790 -34.94 -20.43 -4.20
CA ASP A 790 -34.99 -21.60 -3.29
C ASP A 790 -34.12 -21.41 -2.04
N GLY A 791 -33.34 -20.33 -2.00
CA GLY A 791 -32.44 -19.96 -0.93
C GLY A 791 -31.09 -20.65 -0.92
N ARG A 792 -30.71 -21.25 -2.04
CA ARG A 792 -29.34 -21.73 -2.28
C ARG A 792 -28.41 -20.53 -2.47
N LEU A 793 -27.33 -20.50 -1.70
CA LEU A 793 -26.21 -19.58 -1.91
C LEU A 793 -25.51 -19.92 -3.23
N LEU A 794 -25.53 -18.97 -4.17
CA LEU A 794 -24.88 -19.08 -5.48
C LEU A 794 -23.43 -18.58 -5.43
N GLN A 795 -23.19 -17.43 -4.78
CA GLN A 795 -21.86 -16.83 -4.70
C GLN A 795 -21.69 -15.94 -3.48
N THR A 796 -20.46 -15.84 -2.95
CA THR A 796 -20.08 -14.83 -1.94
C THR A 796 -18.98 -13.93 -2.49
N PHE A 797 -19.22 -12.63 -2.49
CA PHE A 797 -18.26 -11.59 -2.85
C PHE A 797 -17.48 -11.15 -1.62
N GLN A 798 -16.18 -11.48 -1.60
CA GLN A 798 -15.25 -11.07 -0.55
C GLN A 798 -14.25 -10.06 -1.12
N GLY A 799 -14.07 -8.93 -0.44
CA GLY A 799 -13.06 -7.94 -0.83
C GLY A 799 -13.28 -6.52 -0.29
N HIS A 800 -14.40 -6.23 0.37
CA HIS A 800 -14.53 -5.04 1.22
C HIS A 800 -13.78 -5.25 2.54
N SER A 801 -13.20 -4.17 3.09
CA SER A 801 -12.49 -4.22 4.38
C SER A 801 -13.37 -3.90 5.59
N SER A 802 -14.58 -3.40 5.35
CA SER A 802 -15.58 -3.03 6.37
C SER A 802 -16.99 -3.46 5.93
N GLU A 803 -18.00 -3.14 6.74
CA GLU A 803 -19.42 -3.45 6.55
C GLU A 803 -19.92 -3.00 5.18
N VAL A 804 -20.85 -3.76 4.58
CA VAL A 804 -21.49 -3.40 3.31
C VAL A 804 -22.92 -2.96 3.59
N TRP A 805 -23.22 -1.70 3.26
CA TRP A 805 -24.51 -1.07 3.56
C TRP A 805 -25.50 -1.15 2.39
N GLY A 806 -25.02 -1.09 1.16
CA GLY A 806 -25.86 -1.03 -0.04
C GLY A 806 -25.47 -2.07 -1.09
N VAL A 807 -26.46 -2.60 -1.79
CA VAL A 807 -26.27 -3.44 -2.98
C VAL A 807 -27.26 -3.10 -4.08
N ALA A 808 -26.81 -3.11 -5.34
CA ALA A 808 -27.66 -2.91 -6.51
C ALA A 808 -27.20 -3.77 -7.69
N PHE A 809 -28.15 -4.24 -8.49
CA PHE A 809 -27.87 -4.86 -9.79
C PHE A 809 -27.85 -3.80 -10.89
N SER A 810 -27.01 -4.01 -11.90
CA SER A 810 -27.15 -3.30 -13.17
C SER A 810 -28.43 -3.74 -13.91
N PRO A 811 -28.98 -2.91 -14.80
CA PRO A 811 -30.20 -3.23 -15.56
C PRO A 811 -30.10 -4.49 -16.43
N ASP A 812 -28.89 -4.83 -16.90
CA ASP A 812 -28.60 -6.09 -17.62
C ASP A 812 -28.46 -7.31 -16.68
N GLY A 813 -28.47 -7.09 -15.36
CA GLY A 813 -28.29 -8.08 -14.31
C GLY A 813 -26.88 -8.69 -14.22
N GLN A 814 -25.92 -8.28 -15.04
CA GLN A 814 -24.60 -8.90 -15.13
C GLN A 814 -23.60 -8.35 -14.10
N THR A 815 -23.82 -7.12 -13.65
CA THR A 815 -22.95 -6.42 -12.70
C THR A 815 -23.68 -6.14 -11.40
N ILE A 816 -22.96 -6.30 -10.29
CA ILE A 816 -23.42 -5.98 -8.95
C ILE A 816 -22.57 -4.84 -8.43
N ALA A 817 -23.18 -3.79 -7.90
CA ALA A 817 -22.50 -2.73 -7.17
C ALA A 817 -22.72 -2.90 -5.67
N SER A 818 -21.68 -2.70 -4.87
CA SER A 818 -21.74 -2.76 -3.42
C SER A 818 -21.11 -1.53 -2.79
N ALA A 819 -21.79 -0.93 -1.82
CA ALA A 819 -21.37 0.26 -1.07
C ALA A 819 -21.01 -0.09 0.37
N SER A 820 -19.87 0.41 0.87
CA SER A 820 -19.29 -0.02 2.15
C SER A 820 -18.79 1.12 3.03
N SER A 821 -18.68 0.85 4.35
CA SER A 821 -17.99 1.71 5.32
C SER A 821 -16.49 1.84 5.05
N ASP A 822 -15.91 1.08 4.11
CA ASP A 822 -14.53 1.26 3.66
C ASP A 822 -14.32 2.46 2.71
N ASN A 823 -15.33 3.32 2.59
CA ASN A 823 -15.39 4.52 1.75
C ASN A 823 -15.37 4.23 0.23
N THR A 824 -15.62 2.97 -0.18
CA THR A 824 -15.59 2.57 -1.59
C THR A 824 -16.91 1.99 -2.08
N VAL A 825 -17.11 2.08 -3.40
CA VAL A 825 -18.08 1.25 -4.13
C VAL A 825 -17.32 0.24 -4.98
N LYS A 826 -17.70 -1.04 -4.92
CA LYS A 826 -17.09 -2.10 -5.73
C LYS A 826 -18.09 -2.63 -6.75
N LEU A 827 -17.62 -2.87 -7.97
CA LEU A 827 -18.39 -3.47 -9.05
C LEU A 827 -17.90 -4.90 -9.28
N TRP A 828 -18.82 -5.84 -9.33
CA TRP A 828 -18.56 -7.28 -9.45
C TRP A 828 -19.31 -7.85 -10.63
N ASN A 829 -18.78 -8.89 -11.27
CA ASN A 829 -19.61 -9.75 -12.10
C ASN A 829 -20.29 -10.85 -11.25
N ARG A 830 -21.27 -11.57 -11.82
CA ARG A 830 -21.96 -12.66 -11.11
C ARG A 830 -21.04 -13.78 -10.58
N ASN A 831 -19.86 -13.95 -11.15
CA ASN A 831 -18.93 -15.04 -10.81
C ASN A 831 -18.03 -14.74 -9.60
N GLY A 832 -18.14 -13.57 -8.97
CA GLY A 832 -17.28 -13.20 -7.84
C GLY A 832 -16.14 -12.25 -8.19
N ARG A 833 -15.90 -11.98 -9.47
CA ARG A 833 -14.74 -11.19 -9.89
C ARG A 833 -15.01 -9.71 -9.69
N LEU A 834 -14.14 -9.06 -8.92
CA LEU A 834 -14.08 -7.62 -8.82
C LEU A 834 -13.70 -7.03 -10.18
N LEU A 835 -14.62 -6.29 -10.79
CA LEU A 835 -14.43 -5.57 -12.05
C LEU A 835 -13.77 -4.21 -11.82
N GLN A 836 -14.22 -3.49 -10.79
CA GLN A 836 -13.78 -2.13 -10.52
C GLN A 836 -13.95 -1.75 -9.05
N THR A 837 -13.05 -0.92 -8.52
CA THR A 837 -13.29 -0.17 -7.27
C THR A 837 -13.39 1.32 -7.61
N LEU A 838 -14.45 1.95 -7.11
CA LEU A 838 -14.73 3.38 -7.19
C LEU A 838 -14.34 3.99 -5.83
N GLN A 839 -13.28 4.80 -5.84
CA GLN A 839 -12.73 5.47 -4.66
C GLN A 839 -12.83 6.98 -4.86
N GLY A 840 -13.25 7.71 -3.83
CA GLY A 840 -13.42 9.16 -3.89
C GLY A 840 -14.34 9.75 -2.82
N HIS A 841 -15.08 8.93 -2.07
CA HIS A 841 -15.75 9.37 -0.84
C HIS A 841 -14.75 9.45 0.31
N SER A 842 -14.96 10.40 1.22
CA SER A 842 -14.11 10.59 2.42
C SER A 842 -14.69 9.93 3.68
N SER A 843 -15.88 9.34 3.58
CA SER A 843 -16.56 8.62 4.67
C SER A 843 -17.42 7.47 4.11
N TRP A 844 -18.17 6.80 4.99
CA TRP A 844 -18.94 5.60 4.68
C TRP A 844 -19.89 5.81 3.50
N VAL A 845 -20.02 4.79 2.64
CA VAL A 845 -20.98 4.81 1.54
C VAL A 845 -22.20 4.00 1.95
N ASN A 846 -23.34 4.68 2.11
CA ASN A 846 -24.58 4.11 2.65
C ASN A 846 -25.44 3.44 1.58
N GLY A 847 -25.44 4.00 0.36
CA GLY A 847 -26.31 3.55 -0.72
C GLY A 847 -25.63 3.61 -2.09
N VAL A 848 -26.11 2.76 -3.00
CA VAL A 848 -25.67 2.73 -4.39
C VAL A 848 -26.85 2.40 -5.30
N ALA A 849 -26.92 3.06 -6.46
CA ALA A 849 -27.94 2.81 -7.48
C ALA A 849 -27.34 2.88 -8.88
N PHE A 850 -27.84 2.04 -9.78
CA PHE A 850 -27.56 2.18 -11.22
C PHE A 850 -28.61 3.08 -11.85
N SER A 851 -28.16 3.87 -12.83
CA SER A 851 -29.06 4.48 -13.80
C SER A 851 -29.75 3.39 -14.66
N PRO A 852 -30.96 3.64 -15.19
CA PRO A 852 -31.70 2.67 -16.00
C PRO A 852 -30.98 2.21 -17.28
N ASP A 853 -30.05 3.03 -17.81
CA ASP A 853 -29.21 2.68 -18.96
C ASP A 853 -27.95 1.87 -18.58
N GLY A 854 -27.68 1.72 -17.28
CA GLY A 854 -26.55 0.98 -16.73
C GLY A 854 -25.18 1.63 -16.94
N GLN A 855 -25.11 2.86 -17.45
CA GLN A 855 -23.85 3.56 -17.74
C GLN A 855 -23.35 4.40 -16.57
N THR A 856 -24.29 4.96 -15.78
CA THR A 856 -23.99 5.78 -14.61
C THR A 856 -24.34 5.05 -13.32
N ILE A 857 -23.49 5.19 -12.31
CA ILE A 857 -23.74 4.72 -10.94
C ILE A 857 -23.84 5.96 -10.06
N ALA A 858 -24.77 5.98 -9.13
CA ALA A 858 -24.84 6.97 -8.07
C ALA A 858 -24.50 6.32 -6.73
N SER A 859 -23.76 7.02 -5.87
CA SER A 859 -23.49 6.61 -4.50
C SER A 859 -23.82 7.72 -3.52
N ALA A 860 -24.32 7.34 -2.34
CA ALA A 860 -24.67 8.22 -1.24
C ALA A 860 -23.75 7.97 -0.04
N SER A 861 -23.24 9.03 0.61
CA SER A 861 -22.23 8.89 1.67
C SER A 861 -22.45 9.80 2.88
N ASN A 862 -21.86 9.37 4.00
CA ASN A 862 -21.68 10.15 5.23
C ASN A 862 -20.83 11.41 5.03
N ASP A 863 -20.09 11.54 3.92
CA ASP A 863 -19.37 12.77 3.58
C ASP A 863 -20.28 13.92 3.11
N LYS A 864 -21.60 13.74 3.22
CA LYS A 864 -22.66 14.70 2.86
C LYS A 864 -22.84 14.88 1.35
N THR A 865 -22.19 14.05 0.55
CA THR A 865 -22.28 14.11 -0.92
C THR A 865 -22.96 12.88 -1.49
N ALA A 866 -23.62 13.07 -2.62
CA ALA A 866 -23.85 11.99 -3.56
C ALA A 866 -22.90 12.16 -4.76
N LYS A 867 -22.26 11.08 -5.21
CA LYS A 867 -21.34 11.08 -6.35
C LYS A 867 -21.92 10.29 -7.51
N LEU A 868 -21.73 10.81 -8.73
CA LEU A 868 -22.05 10.11 -9.97
C LEU A 868 -20.76 9.57 -10.59
N TRP A 869 -20.79 8.32 -11.00
CA TRP A 869 -19.65 7.60 -11.56
C TRP A 869 -19.99 7.06 -12.94
N ASN A 870 -19.02 7.13 -13.84
CA ASN A 870 -19.11 6.39 -15.09
C ASN A 870 -18.62 4.94 -14.88
N ARG A 871 -19.32 3.97 -15.46
CA ARG A 871 -18.93 2.56 -15.45
C ARG A 871 -17.70 2.28 -16.32
N ASN A 872 -17.46 3.08 -17.36
CA ASN A 872 -16.35 2.92 -18.31
C ASN A 872 -15.27 3.99 -18.10
N GLY A 873 -14.00 3.58 -17.97
CA GLY A 873 -12.85 4.49 -17.99
C GLY A 873 -12.55 4.96 -19.41
N GLN A 874 -12.19 6.23 -19.60
CA GLN A 874 -11.94 6.82 -20.92
C GLN A 874 -10.53 6.52 -21.44
N LEU A 875 -10.09 5.27 -21.61
CA LEU A 875 -8.92 5.09 -22.47
C LEU A 875 -9.33 5.43 -23.91
N LEU A 876 -8.52 6.26 -24.60
CA LEU A 876 -8.77 6.72 -25.98
C LEU A 876 -9.31 5.60 -26.87
N GLN A 877 -8.65 4.43 -26.83
CA GLN A 877 -9.17 3.15 -27.33
C GLN A 877 -8.30 1.98 -26.85
N THR A 878 -8.90 0.84 -26.48
CA THR A 878 -8.19 -0.46 -26.37
C THR A 878 -8.54 -1.30 -27.58
N LEU A 879 -7.54 -1.68 -28.40
CA LEU A 879 -7.73 -2.56 -29.54
C LEU A 879 -7.81 -4.01 -29.03
N GLN A 880 -9.02 -4.52 -28.91
CA GLN A 880 -9.29 -5.89 -28.49
C GLN A 880 -9.75 -6.73 -29.69
N GLY A 881 -9.14 -7.89 -29.88
CA GLY A 881 -9.52 -8.81 -30.95
C GLY A 881 -8.47 -9.88 -31.27
N HIS A 882 -7.26 -9.76 -30.73
CA HIS A 882 -6.31 -10.87 -30.69
C HIS A 882 -6.67 -11.85 -29.56
N THR A 883 -6.50 -13.14 -29.81
CA THR A 883 -6.82 -14.19 -28.83
C THR A 883 -5.62 -14.65 -28.00
N SER A 884 -4.46 -14.03 -28.22
CA SER A 884 -3.19 -14.32 -27.53
C SER A 884 -2.28 -13.08 -27.52
N TYR A 885 -1.09 -13.22 -26.95
CA TYR A 885 -0.15 -12.12 -26.68
C TYR A 885 0.14 -11.29 -27.93
N VAL A 886 0.08 -9.97 -27.80
CA VAL A 886 0.47 -9.04 -28.86
C VAL A 886 1.92 -8.64 -28.63
N ASN A 887 2.74 -8.77 -29.68
CA ASN A 887 4.19 -8.70 -29.57
C ASN A 887 4.80 -7.54 -30.36
N GLY A 888 4.20 -7.25 -31.52
CA GLY A 888 4.60 -6.13 -32.38
C GLY A 888 3.44 -5.19 -32.64
N VAL A 889 3.75 -3.90 -32.74
CA VAL A 889 2.82 -2.86 -33.18
C VAL A 889 3.55 -1.85 -34.07
N ALA A 890 2.91 -1.41 -35.14
CA ALA A 890 3.43 -0.40 -36.04
C ALA A 890 2.32 0.54 -36.53
N PHE A 891 2.62 1.84 -36.62
CA PHE A 891 1.78 2.78 -37.35
C PHE A 891 2.10 2.74 -38.85
N SER A 892 1.08 2.98 -39.68
CA SER A 892 1.32 3.32 -41.08
C SER A 892 1.98 4.70 -41.21
N PRO A 893 2.74 4.95 -42.29
CA PRO A 893 3.39 6.25 -42.52
C PRO A 893 2.41 7.43 -42.66
N ASP A 894 1.18 7.16 -43.09
CA ASP A 894 0.07 8.14 -43.14
C ASP A 894 -0.56 8.41 -41.76
N GLY A 895 -0.18 7.62 -40.74
CA GLY A 895 -0.68 7.69 -39.37
C GLY A 895 -2.11 7.17 -39.17
N GLN A 896 -2.84 6.80 -40.22
CA GLN A 896 -4.28 6.49 -40.14
C GLN A 896 -4.58 5.05 -39.70
N THR A 897 -3.63 4.14 -39.89
CA THR A 897 -3.81 2.71 -39.61
C THR A 897 -2.72 2.17 -38.69
N ILE A 898 -3.09 1.16 -37.91
CA ILE A 898 -2.21 0.48 -36.96
C ILE A 898 -2.19 -1.00 -37.33
N ALA A 899 -1.02 -1.62 -37.37
CA ALA A 899 -0.88 -3.06 -37.51
C ALA A 899 -0.38 -3.67 -36.21
N SER A 900 -0.94 -4.81 -35.82
CA SER A 900 -0.54 -5.57 -34.63
C SER A 900 -0.22 -7.02 -34.99
N ALA A 901 0.87 -7.55 -34.43
CA ALA A 901 1.32 -8.93 -34.59
C ALA A 901 1.13 -9.72 -33.29
N SER A 902 0.58 -10.93 -33.38
CA SER A 902 0.22 -11.74 -32.21
C SER A 902 0.65 -13.21 -32.31
N TRP A 903 0.74 -13.83 -31.12
CA TRP A 903 0.90 -15.26 -30.94
C TRP A 903 -0.33 -16.07 -31.36
N ASP A 904 -1.46 -15.43 -31.66
CA ASP A 904 -2.60 -16.08 -32.30
C ASP A 904 -2.37 -16.43 -33.79
N LYS A 905 -1.13 -16.22 -34.26
CA LYS A 905 -0.65 -16.50 -35.63
C LYS A 905 -1.16 -15.50 -36.68
N THR A 906 -1.79 -14.42 -36.24
CA THR A 906 -2.36 -13.41 -37.14
C THR A 906 -1.67 -12.07 -37.01
N VAL A 907 -1.80 -11.27 -38.08
CA VAL A 907 -1.63 -9.83 -38.01
C VAL A 907 -3.01 -9.20 -38.16
N LYS A 908 -3.28 -8.12 -37.44
CA LYS A 908 -4.53 -7.35 -37.57
C LYS A 908 -4.24 -5.91 -37.93
N LEU A 909 -5.05 -5.34 -38.83
CA LEU A 909 -5.02 -3.94 -39.23
C LEU A 909 -6.21 -3.21 -38.60
N TRP A 910 -5.97 -2.04 -38.03
CA TRP A 910 -6.95 -1.23 -37.32
C TRP A 910 -6.93 0.19 -37.84
N ASN A 911 -8.04 0.92 -37.70
CA ASN A 911 -8.04 2.38 -37.79
C ASN A 911 -7.78 3.01 -36.40
N ARG A 912 -7.63 4.35 -36.34
CA ARG A 912 -7.42 5.08 -35.07
C ARG A 912 -8.58 4.99 -34.07
N ASP A 913 -9.80 4.78 -34.56
CA ASP A 913 -10.99 4.57 -33.71
C ASP A 913 -11.04 3.15 -33.11
N GLY A 914 -10.06 2.31 -33.48
CA GLY A 914 -9.90 0.94 -33.04
C GLY A 914 -10.87 -0.08 -33.62
N ARG A 915 -11.48 0.27 -34.75
CA ARG A 915 -12.18 -0.70 -35.59
C ARG A 915 -11.15 -1.58 -36.29
N LEU A 916 -11.37 -2.89 -36.22
CA LEU A 916 -10.64 -3.87 -37.01
C LEU A 916 -11.00 -3.69 -38.50
N LEU A 917 -10.00 -3.39 -39.32
CA LEU A 917 -10.12 -3.24 -40.77
C LEU A 917 -9.90 -4.57 -41.48
N GLN A 918 -8.87 -5.33 -41.09
CA GLN A 918 -8.50 -6.58 -41.74
C GLN A 918 -7.75 -7.53 -40.78
N THR A 919 -7.92 -8.84 -40.98
CA THR A 919 -7.09 -9.88 -40.34
C THR A 919 -6.30 -10.63 -41.41
N PHE A 920 -4.99 -10.70 -41.26
CA PHE A 920 -4.09 -11.46 -42.13
C PHE A 920 -3.86 -12.85 -41.54
N GLN A 921 -4.36 -13.87 -42.22
CA GLN A 921 -4.19 -15.28 -41.85
C GLN A 921 -3.27 -15.96 -42.87
N GLY A 922 -2.26 -16.68 -42.40
CA GLY A 922 -1.36 -17.44 -43.27
C GLY A 922 -0.01 -17.81 -42.68
N HIS A 923 0.35 -17.27 -41.51
CA HIS A 923 1.44 -17.82 -40.70
C HIS A 923 0.99 -19.09 -39.96
N SER A 924 1.88 -20.07 -39.81
CA SER A 924 1.57 -21.34 -39.13
C SER A 924 1.92 -21.32 -37.63
N SER A 925 2.65 -20.30 -37.17
CA SER A 925 3.12 -20.12 -35.80
C SER A 925 3.04 -18.64 -35.36
N TRP A 926 3.54 -18.33 -34.17
CA TRP A 926 3.45 -17.00 -33.54
C TRP A 926 4.06 -15.90 -34.41
N VAL A 927 3.42 -14.74 -34.48
CA VAL A 927 3.97 -13.57 -35.18
C VAL A 927 4.62 -12.64 -34.15
N TRP A 928 5.90 -12.33 -34.36
CA TRP A 928 6.72 -11.55 -33.42
C TRP A 928 6.74 -10.07 -33.75
N SER A 929 6.85 -9.73 -35.03
CA SER A 929 7.05 -8.35 -35.48
C SER A 929 6.25 -8.05 -36.75
N VAL A 930 5.88 -6.79 -36.90
CA VAL A 930 5.17 -6.25 -38.05
C VAL A 930 5.75 -4.89 -38.42
N ALA A 931 5.90 -4.62 -39.72
CA ALA A 931 6.39 -3.35 -40.22
C ALA A 931 5.61 -2.91 -41.47
N PHE A 932 5.36 -1.61 -41.60
CA PHE A 932 4.85 -1.02 -42.84
C PHE A 932 5.99 -0.66 -43.77
N SER A 933 5.75 -0.81 -45.07
CA SER A 933 6.58 -0.16 -46.08
C SER A 933 6.42 1.37 -46.01
N PRO A 934 7.42 2.16 -46.45
CA PRO A 934 7.38 3.62 -46.42
C PRO A 934 6.20 4.26 -47.18
N GLY A 935 5.72 3.60 -48.25
CA GLY A 935 4.50 4.01 -48.97
C GLY A 935 3.20 3.53 -48.32
N GLY A 936 3.27 2.81 -47.20
CA GLY A 936 2.13 2.32 -46.43
C GLY A 936 1.31 1.18 -47.06
N GLN A 937 1.55 0.81 -48.31
CA GLN A 937 0.74 -0.15 -49.07
C GLN A 937 1.06 -1.63 -48.77
N THR A 938 2.33 -1.90 -48.43
CA THR A 938 2.81 -3.25 -48.10
C THR A 938 3.06 -3.37 -46.60
N ILE A 939 2.67 -4.50 -46.01
CA ILE A 939 2.93 -4.88 -44.62
C ILE A 939 3.85 -6.10 -44.64
N ALA A 940 4.91 -6.09 -43.83
CA ALA A 940 5.76 -7.26 -43.60
C ALA A 940 5.48 -7.82 -42.21
N SER A 941 5.39 -9.14 -42.09
CA SER A 941 5.22 -9.84 -40.82
C SER A 941 6.25 -10.94 -40.65
N ALA A 942 6.87 -11.00 -39.48
CA ALA A 942 7.91 -11.96 -39.12
C ALA A 942 7.38 -12.96 -38.09
N SER A 943 7.56 -14.26 -38.36
CA SER A 943 6.98 -15.33 -37.56
C SER A 943 7.97 -16.40 -37.10
N ASN A 944 7.59 -17.07 -36.03
CA ASN A 944 8.20 -18.30 -35.52
C ASN A 944 8.09 -19.47 -36.50
N ASP A 945 7.31 -19.36 -37.59
CA ASP A 945 7.24 -20.35 -38.67
C ASP A 945 8.43 -20.33 -39.64
N LYS A 946 9.46 -19.56 -39.32
CA LYS A 946 10.67 -19.37 -40.12
C LYS A 946 10.43 -18.64 -41.45
N THR A 947 9.39 -17.82 -41.54
CA THR A 947 9.12 -16.99 -42.72
C THR A 947 8.87 -15.53 -42.36
N VAL A 948 9.19 -14.65 -43.32
CA VAL A 948 8.63 -13.30 -43.39
C VAL A 948 7.61 -13.27 -44.51
N LYS A 949 6.40 -12.76 -44.25
CA LYS A 949 5.35 -12.63 -45.26
C LYS A 949 5.11 -11.17 -45.60
N LEU A 950 4.94 -10.88 -46.88
CA LEU A 950 4.57 -9.56 -47.39
C LEU A 950 3.10 -9.58 -47.81
N TRP A 951 2.36 -8.58 -47.37
CA TRP A 951 0.92 -8.46 -47.59
C TRP A 951 0.58 -7.10 -48.20
N ASN A 952 -0.49 -7.01 -48.97
CA ASN A 952 -1.14 -5.73 -49.22
C ASN A 952 -2.14 -5.40 -48.11
N ARG A 953 -2.69 -4.17 -48.06
CA ARG A 953 -3.67 -3.78 -47.03
C ARG A 953 -4.97 -4.61 -47.02
N ASN A 954 -5.31 -5.25 -48.13
CA ASN A 954 -6.55 -6.01 -48.30
C ASN A 954 -6.49 -7.44 -47.74
N GLY A 955 -5.37 -7.86 -47.15
CA GLY A 955 -5.23 -9.22 -46.62
C GLY A 955 -4.49 -10.18 -47.53
N GLN A 956 -4.16 -9.78 -48.76
CA GLN A 956 -3.60 -10.71 -49.74
C GLN A 956 -2.10 -10.87 -49.51
N LEU A 957 -1.66 -12.13 -49.46
CA LEU A 957 -0.25 -12.50 -49.41
C LEU A 957 0.39 -12.22 -50.77
N LEU A 958 1.35 -11.30 -50.80
CA LEU A 958 2.12 -10.92 -51.98
C LEU A 958 3.34 -11.81 -52.15
N GLN A 959 4.06 -12.09 -51.05
CA GLN A 959 5.28 -12.89 -51.11
C GLN A 959 5.60 -13.56 -49.77
N THR A 960 6.27 -14.72 -49.81
CA THR A 960 6.86 -15.38 -48.62
C THR A 960 8.38 -15.46 -48.77
N LEU A 961 9.09 -14.88 -47.81
CA LEU A 961 10.55 -14.90 -47.71
C LEU A 961 10.97 -16.11 -46.87
N GLN A 962 11.67 -17.06 -47.49
CA GLN A 962 12.16 -18.28 -46.84
C GLN A 962 13.68 -18.36 -46.96
N GLY A 963 14.37 -18.72 -45.87
CA GLY A 963 15.82 -18.93 -45.89
C GLY A 963 16.55 -18.75 -44.56
N HIS A 964 15.87 -18.38 -43.47
CA HIS A 964 16.41 -18.50 -42.12
C HIS A 964 16.17 -19.90 -41.56
N THR A 965 17.05 -20.36 -40.67
CA THR A 965 16.97 -21.70 -40.06
C THR A 965 16.31 -21.68 -38.67
N GLY A 966 16.25 -20.50 -38.04
CA GLY A 966 15.64 -20.22 -36.75
C GLY A 966 14.35 -19.40 -36.83
N SER A 967 13.77 -19.13 -35.67
CA SER A 967 12.58 -18.28 -35.51
C SER A 967 12.91 -16.81 -35.81
N PHE A 968 11.94 -16.04 -36.28
CA PHE A 968 12.13 -14.61 -36.57
C PHE A 968 11.66 -13.76 -35.40
N LEU A 969 12.44 -12.73 -35.08
CA LEU A 969 12.19 -11.86 -33.93
C LEU A 969 11.93 -10.40 -34.35
N GLY A 970 12.51 -9.94 -35.48
CA GLY A 970 12.31 -8.58 -35.98
C GLY A 970 12.29 -8.45 -37.51
N VAL A 971 11.57 -7.45 -38.03
CA VAL A 971 11.55 -7.08 -39.46
C VAL A 971 11.53 -5.56 -39.64
N ALA A 972 12.26 -5.05 -40.64
CA ALA A 972 12.27 -3.63 -40.98
C ALA A 972 12.37 -3.41 -42.50
N PHE A 973 11.75 -2.34 -43.00
CA PHE A 973 11.94 -1.87 -44.38
C PHE A 973 13.02 -0.79 -44.43
N SER A 974 13.76 -0.73 -45.54
CA SER A 974 14.53 0.46 -45.91
C SER A 974 13.60 1.63 -46.27
N LEU A 975 14.09 2.86 -46.17
CA LEU A 975 13.31 4.07 -46.47
C LEU A 975 12.85 4.15 -47.94
N ASP A 976 13.63 3.57 -48.85
CA ASP A 976 13.26 3.40 -50.28
C ASP A 976 12.18 2.30 -50.49
N GLY A 977 11.89 1.52 -49.45
CA GLY A 977 10.95 0.42 -49.45
C GLY A 977 11.40 -0.81 -50.25
N GLN A 978 12.56 -0.79 -50.91
CA GLN A 978 13.02 -1.85 -51.81
C GLN A 978 13.69 -3.01 -51.08
N THR A 979 14.28 -2.74 -49.92
CA THR A 979 15.01 -3.72 -49.11
C THR A 979 14.24 -4.02 -47.82
N ILE A 980 14.21 -5.30 -47.45
CA ILE A 980 13.65 -5.78 -46.19
C ILE A 980 14.78 -6.42 -45.40
N ALA A 981 14.95 -6.03 -44.13
CA ALA A 981 15.85 -6.68 -43.21
C ALA A 981 15.06 -7.57 -42.25
N SER A 982 15.53 -8.80 -42.02
CA SER A 982 14.93 -9.74 -41.09
C SER A 982 15.96 -10.24 -40.08
N ALA A 983 15.62 -10.18 -38.80
CA ALA A 983 16.43 -10.67 -37.69
C ALA A 983 15.89 -12.00 -37.16
N SER A 984 16.79 -12.94 -36.87
CA SER A 984 16.43 -14.31 -36.50
C SER A 984 17.26 -14.87 -35.33
N SER A 985 16.68 -15.86 -34.67
CA SER A 985 17.33 -16.73 -33.68
C SER A 985 18.41 -17.65 -34.29
N ASP A 986 18.66 -17.60 -35.60
CA ASP A 986 19.82 -18.23 -36.24
C ASP A 986 21.10 -17.38 -36.17
N ASN A 987 21.08 -16.32 -35.37
CA ASN A 987 22.16 -15.37 -35.12
C ASN A 987 22.50 -14.48 -36.33
N THR A 988 21.65 -14.44 -37.36
CA THR A 988 21.87 -13.64 -38.57
C THR A 988 20.81 -12.57 -38.80
N VAL A 989 21.19 -11.56 -39.57
CA VAL A 989 20.25 -10.65 -40.24
C VAL A 989 20.33 -10.89 -41.74
N LYS A 990 19.20 -11.06 -42.42
CA LYS A 990 19.17 -11.19 -43.89
C LYS A 990 18.50 -10.00 -44.53
N LEU A 991 19.05 -9.57 -45.67
CA LEU A 991 18.52 -8.50 -46.51
C LEU A 991 17.88 -9.11 -47.74
N TRP A 992 16.66 -8.69 -48.06
CA TRP A 992 15.85 -9.20 -49.15
C TRP A 992 15.37 -8.07 -50.03
N ASN A 993 15.14 -8.34 -51.31
CA ASN A 993 14.32 -7.44 -52.12
C ASN A 993 12.82 -7.81 -52.01
N ARG A 994 11.94 -6.95 -52.53
CA ARG A 994 10.48 -7.19 -52.55
C ARG A 994 10.04 -8.46 -53.27
N ASN A 995 10.82 -8.92 -54.25
CA ASN A 995 10.55 -10.16 -54.99
C ASN A 995 10.96 -11.40 -54.20
N GLY A 996 11.51 -11.23 -52.99
CA GLY A 996 11.93 -12.28 -52.09
C GLY A 996 13.26 -12.94 -52.40
N ARG A 997 14.09 -12.29 -53.23
CA ARG A 997 15.48 -12.70 -53.42
C ARG A 997 16.30 -12.23 -52.23
N LEU A 998 17.07 -13.16 -51.66
CA LEU A 998 18.11 -12.86 -50.67
C LEU A 998 19.22 -12.05 -51.33
N LEU A 999 19.47 -10.85 -50.83
CA LEU A 999 20.52 -9.94 -51.28
C LEU A 999 21.81 -10.13 -50.48
N GLN A 1000 21.69 -10.23 -49.15
CA GLN A 1000 22.86 -10.37 -48.27
C GLN A 1000 22.53 -11.06 -46.95
N THR A 1001 23.50 -11.75 -46.35
CA THR A 1001 23.42 -12.27 -44.98
C THR A 1001 24.49 -11.60 -44.11
N LEU A 1002 24.07 -10.96 -43.03
CA LEU A 1002 24.91 -10.31 -42.02
C LEU A 1002 25.21 -11.34 -40.92
N GLN A 1003 26.46 -11.81 -40.87
CA GLN A 1003 26.93 -12.77 -39.88
C GLN A 1003 27.97 -12.10 -38.96
N GLY A 1004 27.82 -12.31 -37.66
CA GLY A 1004 28.78 -11.79 -36.66
C GLY A 1004 28.24 -11.62 -35.24
N HIS A 1005 26.93 -11.81 -35.02
CA HIS A 1005 26.38 -11.99 -33.68
C HIS A 1005 26.61 -13.43 -33.18
N SER A 1006 26.81 -13.59 -31.87
CA SER A 1006 27.06 -14.92 -31.24
C SER A 1006 25.82 -15.54 -30.60
N SER A 1007 24.69 -14.83 -30.61
CA SER A 1007 23.39 -15.28 -30.10
C SER A 1007 22.25 -14.67 -30.92
N TRP A 1008 21.00 -14.94 -30.51
CA TRP A 1008 19.77 -14.56 -31.20
C TRP A 1008 19.71 -13.07 -31.50
N VAL A 1009 19.35 -12.72 -32.74
CA VAL A 1009 19.13 -11.32 -33.12
C VAL A 1009 17.66 -11.00 -32.93
N ASN A 1010 17.35 -10.17 -31.93
CA ASN A 1010 16.00 -9.84 -31.51
C ASN A 1010 15.37 -8.71 -32.33
N GLY A 1011 16.16 -7.71 -32.69
CA GLY A 1011 15.67 -6.48 -33.33
C GLY A 1011 16.55 -6.02 -34.48
N VAL A 1012 15.96 -5.35 -35.46
CA VAL A 1012 16.66 -4.73 -36.59
C VAL A 1012 16.01 -3.41 -36.97
N ALA A 1013 16.82 -2.40 -37.29
CA ALA A 1013 16.35 -1.10 -37.77
C ALA A 1013 17.28 -0.55 -38.86
N PHE A 1014 16.70 0.14 -39.83
CA PHE A 1014 17.47 0.94 -40.79
C PHE A 1014 17.66 2.36 -40.26
N SER A 1015 18.80 2.97 -40.57
CA SER A 1015 18.98 4.41 -40.43
C SER A 1015 18.03 5.17 -41.38
N PRO A 1016 17.65 6.42 -41.05
CA PRO A 1016 16.81 7.23 -41.91
C PRO A 1016 17.39 7.46 -43.32
N ASP A 1017 18.72 7.58 -43.44
CA ASP A 1017 19.43 7.65 -44.73
C ASP A 1017 19.45 6.30 -45.52
N GLY A 1018 18.99 5.22 -44.89
CA GLY A 1018 18.94 3.88 -45.43
C GLY A 1018 20.29 3.18 -45.61
N GLN A 1019 21.42 3.80 -45.28
CA GLN A 1019 22.76 3.26 -45.53
C GLN A 1019 23.27 2.33 -44.43
N THR A 1020 22.79 2.52 -43.20
CA THR A 1020 23.21 1.79 -42.02
C THR A 1020 22.07 0.90 -41.51
N ILE A 1021 22.42 -0.31 -41.08
CA ILE A 1021 21.52 -1.25 -40.41
C ILE A 1021 22.02 -1.45 -39.00
N ALA A 1022 21.14 -1.32 -38.01
CA ALA A 1022 21.44 -1.66 -36.62
C ALA A 1022 20.74 -2.97 -36.25
N SER A 1023 21.46 -3.89 -35.62
CA SER A 1023 20.93 -5.17 -35.14
C SER A 1023 21.17 -5.34 -33.64
N ALA A 1024 20.13 -5.70 -32.89
CA ALA A 1024 20.16 -5.94 -31.45
C ALA A 1024 20.12 -7.44 -31.15
N SER A 1025 20.97 -7.91 -30.24
CA SER A 1025 21.16 -9.35 -30.00
C SER A 1025 21.23 -9.72 -28.50
N ASP A 1026 20.87 -10.96 -28.22
CA ASP A 1026 21.09 -11.63 -26.93
C ASP A 1026 22.56 -11.76 -26.54
N ASP A 1027 23.49 -11.54 -27.48
CA ASP A 1027 24.92 -11.43 -27.19
C ASP A 1027 25.31 -10.12 -26.45
N LYS A 1028 24.31 -9.35 -26.03
CA LYS A 1028 24.42 -8.09 -25.27
C LYS A 1028 24.93 -6.91 -26.08
N THR A 1029 25.03 -7.05 -27.41
CA THR A 1029 25.55 -6.00 -28.29
C THR A 1029 24.51 -5.49 -29.27
N VAL A 1030 24.74 -4.27 -29.74
CA VAL A 1030 24.16 -3.78 -30.98
C VAL A 1030 25.26 -3.68 -32.03
N LYS A 1031 25.04 -4.19 -33.24
CA LYS A 1031 25.99 -4.07 -34.35
C LYS A 1031 25.46 -3.17 -35.44
N LEU A 1032 26.33 -2.32 -35.97
CA LEU A 1032 26.04 -1.43 -37.09
C LEU A 1032 26.68 -1.98 -38.36
N TRP A 1033 25.93 -2.07 -39.44
CA TRP A 1033 26.34 -2.65 -40.71
C TRP A 1033 26.06 -1.68 -41.84
N ASN A 1034 26.82 -1.78 -42.93
CA ASN A 1034 26.40 -1.23 -44.21
C ASN A 1034 25.57 -2.25 -45.01
N ARG A 1035 24.95 -1.81 -46.11
CA ARG A 1035 24.15 -2.69 -47.00
C ARG A 1035 24.95 -3.82 -47.66
N ASN A 1036 26.26 -3.66 -47.80
CA ASN A 1036 27.16 -4.70 -48.34
C ASN A 1036 27.48 -5.78 -47.30
N GLY A 1037 27.00 -5.61 -46.07
CA GLY A 1037 27.16 -6.54 -44.97
C GLY A 1037 28.50 -6.46 -44.24
N GLN A 1038 29.24 -5.37 -44.41
CA GLN A 1038 30.41 -5.08 -43.60
C GLN A 1038 29.96 -4.53 -42.24
N LEU A 1039 30.56 -5.08 -41.18
CA LEU A 1039 30.40 -4.57 -39.82
C LEU A 1039 31.15 -3.24 -39.69
N LEU A 1040 30.40 -2.17 -39.41
CA LEU A 1040 30.94 -0.82 -39.22
C LEU A 1040 31.36 -0.58 -37.78
N GLN A 1041 30.52 -1.00 -36.82
CA GLN A 1041 30.74 -0.76 -35.39
C GLN A 1041 30.02 -1.79 -34.52
N THR A 1042 30.58 -2.10 -33.35
CA THR A 1042 29.87 -2.84 -32.28
C THR A 1042 29.69 -1.92 -31.08
N LEU A 1043 28.44 -1.79 -30.61
CA LEU A 1043 28.06 -1.05 -29.41
C LEU A 1043 28.04 -2.04 -28.25
N GLN A 1044 29.02 -1.94 -27.34
CA GLN A 1044 29.15 -2.79 -26.16
C GLN A 1044 28.93 -1.98 -24.89
N GLY A 1045 28.14 -2.50 -23.96
CA GLY A 1045 27.91 -1.87 -22.66
C GLY A 1045 26.61 -2.25 -21.95
N HIS A 1046 25.73 -3.02 -22.58
CA HIS A 1046 24.62 -3.67 -21.89
C HIS A 1046 25.09 -4.90 -21.12
N SER A 1047 24.48 -5.19 -19.97
CA SER A 1047 24.86 -6.35 -19.13
C SER A 1047 24.04 -7.62 -19.42
N SER A 1048 22.97 -7.49 -20.21
CA SER A 1048 22.07 -8.56 -20.63
C SER A 1048 21.66 -8.40 -22.11
N GLY A 1049 20.87 -9.33 -22.64
CA GLY A 1049 20.44 -9.34 -24.05
C GLY A 1049 19.74 -8.04 -24.47
N VAL A 1050 19.99 -7.61 -25.70
CA VAL A 1050 19.37 -6.40 -26.28
C VAL A 1050 18.17 -6.83 -27.12
N ASN A 1051 16.99 -6.36 -26.74
CA ASN A 1051 15.71 -6.79 -27.33
C ASN A 1051 15.27 -5.89 -28.47
N GLY A 1052 15.55 -4.58 -28.38
CA GLY A 1052 15.08 -3.59 -29.35
C GLY A 1052 16.14 -2.56 -29.71
N VAL A 1053 16.03 -1.99 -30.91
CA VAL A 1053 16.89 -0.92 -31.40
C VAL A 1053 16.11 0.05 -32.27
N ALA A 1054 16.40 1.35 -32.16
CA ALA A 1054 15.79 2.41 -32.97
C ALA A 1054 16.80 3.52 -33.28
N PHE A 1055 16.68 4.13 -34.45
CA PHE A 1055 17.42 5.35 -34.80
C PHE A 1055 16.61 6.59 -34.44
N SER A 1056 17.30 7.68 -34.08
CA SER A 1056 16.70 9.01 -34.08
C SER A 1056 16.33 9.43 -35.51
N PRO A 1057 15.36 10.35 -35.69
CA PRO A 1057 14.95 10.83 -37.01
C PRO A 1057 16.09 11.49 -37.83
N ASP A 1058 17.05 12.11 -37.15
CA ASP A 1058 18.28 12.67 -37.75
C ASP A 1058 19.34 11.59 -38.11
N GLY A 1059 19.11 10.35 -37.67
CA GLY A 1059 19.99 9.20 -37.87
C GLY A 1059 21.29 9.21 -37.08
N GLN A 1060 21.58 10.22 -36.25
CA GLN A 1060 22.85 10.36 -35.55
C GLN A 1060 22.91 9.58 -34.23
N THR A 1061 21.76 9.39 -33.59
CA THR A 1061 21.62 8.71 -32.32
C THR A 1061 20.94 7.35 -32.50
N ILE A 1062 21.41 6.35 -31.76
CA ILE A 1062 20.83 5.01 -31.70
C ILE A 1062 20.36 4.78 -30.27
N ALA A 1063 19.13 4.30 -30.10
CA ALA A 1063 18.62 3.84 -28.82
C ALA A 1063 18.53 2.31 -28.81
N SER A 1064 19.01 1.69 -27.73
CA SER A 1064 18.95 0.24 -27.53
C SER A 1064 18.23 -0.11 -26.23
N ALA A 1065 17.27 -1.03 -26.30
CA ALA A 1065 16.49 -1.51 -25.16
C ALA A 1065 16.96 -2.91 -24.76
N SER A 1066 17.26 -3.12 -23.47
CA SER A 1066 17.84 -4.37 -22.99
C SER A 1066 17.08 -4.98 -21.81
N SER A 1067 17.22 -6.30 -21.70
CA SER A 1067 16.84 -7.09 -20.53
C SER A 1067 17.57 -6.68 -19.25
N ASP A 1068 18.61 -5.83 -19.33
CA ASP A 1068 19.27 -5.22 -18.17
C ASP A 1068 18.48 -4.09 -17.50
N LYS A 1069 17.23 -3.87 -17.94
CA LYS A 1069 16.29 -2.86 -17.44
C LYS A 1069 16.61 -1.42 -17.88
N THR A 1070 17.56 -1.24 -18.79
CA THR A 1070 17.96 0.09 -19.26
C THR A 1070 17.69 0.29 -20.74
N VAL A 1071 17.58 1.56 -21.12
CA VAL A 1071 17.77 2.00 -22.50
C VAL A 1071 19.08 2.78 -22.59
N LYS A 1072 19.91 2.51 -23.60
CA LYS A 1072 21.15 3.25 -23.83
C LYS A 1072 21.08 4.04 -25.15
N LEU A 1073 21.58 5.27 -25.12
CA LEU A 1073 21.71 6.14 -26.28
C LEU A 1073 23.16 6.17 -26.72
N TRP A 1074 23.39 5.99 -28.01
CA TRP A 1074 24.72 5.90 -28.60
C TRP A 1074 24.84 6.83 -29.79
N ASN A 1075 26.05 7.28 -30.10
CA ASN A 1075 26.35 7.79 -31.43
C ASN A 1075 26.84 6.66 -32.35
N ARG A 1076 26.94 6.93 -33.65
CA ARG A 1076 27.41 5.94 -34.64
C ARG A 1076 28.85 5.45 -34.42
N ASN A 1077 29.67 6.21 -33.71
CA ASN A 1077 31.07 5.86 -33.40
C ASN A 1077 31.19 4.86 -32.24
N GLY A 1078 30.08 4.49 -31.60
CA GLY A 1078 30.09 3.56 -30.48
C GLY A 1078 30.19 4.19 -29.10
N GLN A 1079 30.17 5.52 -29.01
CA GLN A 1079 30.20 6.20 -27.71
C GLN A 1079 28.82 6.16 -27.08
N LEU A 1080 28.77 5.75 -25.81
CA LEU A 1080 27.59 5.83 -24.97
C LEU A 1080 27.34 7.30 -24.61
N LEU A 1081 26.24 7.85 -25.11
CA LEU A 1081 25.81 9.23 -24.83
C LEU A 1081 25.04 9.33 -23.52
N GLN A 1082 24.11 8.40 -23.30
CA GLN A 1082 23.30 8.39 -22.08
C GLN A 1082 22.73 7.01 -21.73
N THR A 1083 22.48 6.76 -20.45
CA THR A 1083 21.73 5.58 -19.98
C THR A 1083 20.43 6.03 -19.30
N LEU A 1084 19.29 5.57 -19.81
CA LEU A 1084 17.96 5.80 -19.22
C LEU A 1084 17.67 4.65 -18.23
N GLN A 1085 17.64 4.97 -16.94
CA GLN A 1085 17.39 4.01 -15.85
C GLN A 1085 16.10 4.36 -15.12
N GLY A 1086 15.29 3.35 -14.81
CA GLY A 1086 14.05 3.53 -14.04
C GLY A 1086 12.95 2.49 -14.29
N HIS A 1087 13.13 1.58 -15.24
CA HIS A 1087 12.28 0.39 -15.36
C HIS A 1087 12.64 -0.64 -14.29
N SER A 1088 11.63 -1.37 -13.79
CA SER A 1088 11.84 -2.38 -12.74
C SER A 1088 12.12 -3.79 -13.30
N SER A 1089 11.91 -3.97 -14.61
CA SER A 1089 12.12 -5.21 -15.37
C SER A 1089 12.69 -4.92 -16.77
N GLY A 1090 13.02 -5.97 -17.54
CA GLY A 1090 13.66 -5.86 -18.84
C GLY A 1090 12.88 -4.99 -19.83
N VAL A 1091 13.59 -4.18 -20.62
CA VAL A 1091 13.01 -3.31 -21.65
C VAL A 1091 12.98 -4.07 -22.97
N ASN A 1092 11.79 -4.17 -23.55
CA ASN A 1092 11.53 -4.99 -24.74
C ASN A 1092 11.55 -4.16 -26.03
N GLY A 1093 11.10 -2.90 -25.96
CA GLY A 1093 10.99 -2.02 -27.13
C GLY A 1093 11.38 -0.58 -26.82
N VAL A 1094 11.83 0.14 -27.86
CA VAL A 1094 12.17 1.56 -27.80
C VAL A 1094 11.80 2.27 -29.10
N ALA A 1095 11.32 3.50 -29.02
CA ALA A 1095 11.01 4.34 -30.17
C ALA A 1095 11.33 5.82 -29.89
N PHE A 1096 11.80 6.54 -30.90
CA PHE A 1096 11.91 8.01 -30.86
C PHE A 1096 10.60 8.65 -31.31
N SER A 1097 10.27 9.81 -30.74
CA SER A 1097 9.27 10.71 -31.31
C SER A 1097 9.75 11.25 -32.68
N PRO A 1098 8.83 11.69 -33.56
CA PRO A 1098 9.20 12.22 -34.88
C PRO A 1098 10.11 13.46 -34.84
N ASP A 1099 10.05 14.27 -33.77
CA ASP A 1099 10.97 15.39 -33.53
C ASP A 1099 12.33 14.97 -32.93
N GLY A 1100 12.47 13.69 -32.57
CA GLY A 1100 13.64 13.09 -31.98
C GLY A 1100 13.95 13.50 -30.54
N GLN A 1101 13.12 14.31 -29.89
CA GLN A 1101 13.39 14.84 -28.53
C GLN A 1101 12.94 13.87 -27.42
N THR A 1102 11.85 13.15 -27.65
CA THR A 1102 11.27 12.20 -26.70
C THR A 1102 11.59 10.77 -27.09
N ILE A 1103 11.87 9.93 -26.10
CA ILE A 1103 12.08 8.49 -26.25
C ILE A 1103 10.97 7.78 -25.49
N ALA A 1104 10.30 6.83 -26.12
CA ALA A 1104 9.36 5.93 -25.44
C ALA A 1104 9.99 4.55 -25.29
N SER A 1105 9.89 3.96 -24.10
CA SER A 1105 10.37 2.61 -23.81
C SER A 1105 9.25 1.72 -23.27
N ALA A 1106 9.14 0.50 -23.80
CA ALA A 1106 8.18 -0.52 -23.37
C ALA A 1106 8.90 -1.60 -22.56
N SER A 1107 8.37 -1.94 -21.39
CA SER A 1107 9.02 -2.89 -20.48
C SER A 1107 8.10 -4.00 -19.99
N SER A 1108 8.75 -5.09 -19.59
CA SER A 1108 8.15 -6.20 -18.86
C SER A 1108 7.58 -5.82 -17.49
N ASP A 1109 7.84 -4.59 -17.01
CA ASP A 1109 7.20 -4.03 -15.81
C ASP A 1109 5.76 -3.52 -16.04
N LYS A 1110 5.19 -3.77 -17.23
CA LYS A 1110 3.82 -3.42 -17.64
C LYS A 1110 3.61 -1.94 -17.95
N THR A 1111 4.69 -1.15 -18.03
CA THR A 1111 4.61 0.30 -18.28
C THR A 1111 5.26 0.70 -19.60
N VAL A 1112 4.84 1.86 -20.10
CA VAL A 1112 5.60 2.63 -21.09
C VAL A 1112 6.15 3.87 -20.40
N LYS A 1113 7.45 4.15 -20.54
CA LYS A 1113 8.08 5.35 -19.98
C LYS A 1113 8.50 6.31 -21.10
N LEU A 1114 8.28 7.60 -20.89
CA LEU A 1114 8.69 8.68 -21.79
C LEU A 1114 9.88 9.40 -21.18
N TRP A 1115 10.92 9.61 -21.96
CA TRP A 1115 12.19 10.20 -21.52
C TRP A 1115 12.59 11.33 -22.44
N ASN A 1116 13.34 12.30 -21.92
CA ASN A 1116 14.13 13.19 -22.76
C ASN A 1116 15.52 12.60 -23.04
N ARG A 1117 16.28 13.22 -23.94
CA ARG A 1117 17.65 12.80 -24.28
C ARG A 1117 18.64 12.91 -23.11
N ASN A 1118 18.34 13.73 -22.11
CA ASN A 1118 19.18 13.92 -20.93
C ASN A 1118 19.01 12.81 -19.88
N GLY A 1119 18.13 11.83 -20.12
CA GLY A 1119 17.88 10.73 -19.18
C GLY A 1119 16.83 11.02 -18.11
N GLN A 1120 16.16 12.16 -18.17
CA GLN A 1120 15.06 12.46 -17.25
C GLN A 1120 13.80 11.72 -17.70
N LEU A 1121 13.17 11.03 -16.74
CA LEU A 1121 11.86 10.44 -16.92
C LEU A 1121 10.82 11.56 -16.97
N LEU A 1122 10.20 11.76 -18.12
CA LEU A 1122 9.10 12.70 -18.30
C LEU A 1122 7.82 12.11 -17.74
N GLN A 1123 7.42 10.90 -18.14
CA GLN A 1123 6.16 10.30 -17.66
C GLN A 1123 6.18 8.77 -17.71
N THR A 1124 5.41 8.12 -16.83
CA THR A 1124 5.15 6.67 -16.88
C THR A 1124 3.69 6.39 -17.23
N LEU A 1125 3.41 5.93 -18.44
CA LEU A 1125 2.09 5.50 -18.89
C LEU A 1125 1.77 4.11 -18.34
N GLN A 1126 0.74 4.04 -17.49
CA GLN A 1126 0.27 2.81 -16.86
C GLN A 1126 -1.13 2.46 -17.36
N GLY A 1127 -1.38 1.18 -17.61
CA GLY A 1127 -2.71 0.71 -18.03
C GLY A 1127 -2.76 -0.70 -18.62
N HIS A 1128 -1.62 -1.26 -19.03
CA HIS A 1128 -1.53 -2.67 -19.41
C HIS A 1128 -1.53 -3.59 -18.19
N SER A 1129 -2.15 -4.76 -18.29
CA SER A 1129 -2.19 -5.74 -17.18
C SER A 1129 -1.03 -6.73 -17.18
N ASN A 1130 -0.23 -6.75 -18.26
CA ASN A 1130 0.89 -7.65 -18.48
C ASN A 1130 2.06 -6.94 -19.19
N SER A 1131 3.18 -7.64 -19.40
CA SER A 1131 4.39 -7.14 -20.08
C SER A 1131 4.07 -6.36 -21.35
N VAL A 1132 4.70 -5.19 -21.53
CA VAL A 1132 4.62 -4.40 -22.76
C VAL A 1132 5.80 -4.80 -23.65
N SER A 1133 5.49 -5.32 -24.83
CA SER A 1133 6.45 -5.92 -25.77
C SER A 1133 6.95 -4.93 -26.80
N GLY A 1134 6.10 -3.99 -27.24
CA GLY A 1134 6.43 -3.01 -28.27
C GLY A 1134 5.80 -1.65 -28.02
N VAL A 1135 6.45 -0.61 -28.54
CA VAL A 1135 5.97 0.78 -28.51
C VAL A 1135 6.32 1.50 -29.80
N THR A 1136 5.44 2.38 -30.27
CA THR A 1136 5.68 3.20 -31.46
C THR A 1136 4.93 4.53 -31.36
N PHE A 1137 5.49 5.59 -31.94
CA PHE A 1137 4.82 6.88 -32.10
C PHE A 1137 4.07 6.93 -33.43
N SER A 1138 2.96 7.65 -33.45
CA SER A 1138 2.36 8.10 -34.69
C SER A 1138 3.28 9.07 -35.43
N PRO A 1139 3.19 9.18 -36.77
CA PRO A 1139 4.01 10.11 -37.55
C PRO A 1139 3.86 11.60 -37.16
N ASP A 1140 2.70 11.97 -36.62
CA ASP A 1140 2.42 13.32 -36.09
C ASP A 1140 2.99 13.55 -34.66
N GLY A 1141 3.49 12.50 -34.00
CA GLY A 1141 4.01 12.53 -32.63
C GLY A 1141 2.95 12.68 -31.54
N GLN A 1142 1.66 12.74 -31.90
CA GLN A 1142 0.56 13.03 -30.98
C GLN A 1142 -0.09 11.78 -30.39
N THR A 1143 0.29 10.58 -30.81
CA THR A 1143 -0.26 9.32 -30.30
C THR A 1143 0.85 8.30 -30.12
N ILE A 1144 0.76 7.53 -29.04
CA ILE A 1144 1.62 6.36 -28.82
C ILE A 1144 0.76 5.11 -28.94
N ALA A 1145 1.27 4.07 -29.58
CA ALA A 1145 0.68 2.74 -29.54
C ALA A 1145 1.61 1.78 -28.78
N SER A 1146 1.04 1.00 -27.86
CA SER A 1146 1.78 -0.02 -27.11
C SER A 1146 1.12 -1.38 -27.24
N ALA A 1147 1.92 -2.41 -27.52
CA ALA A 1147 1.51 -3.81 -27.58
C ALA A 1147 1.86 -4.53 -26.29
N SER A 1148 0.97 -5.43 -25.83
CA SER A 1148 1.18 -6.14 -24.58
C SER A 1148 0.74 -7.60 -24.63
N PHE A 1149 1.33 -8.38 -23.73
CA PHE A 1149 0.94 -9.75 -23.42
C PHE A 1149 -0.40 -9.85 -22.67
N ASP A 1150 -1.14 -8.74 -22.52
CA ASP A 1150 -2.54 -8.75 -22.11
C ASP A 1150 -3.52 -8.94 -23.28
N ASN A 1151 -2.99 -9.28 -24.46
CA ASN A 1151 -3.70 -9.50 -25.72
C ASN A 1151 -4.25 -8.21 -26.36
N THR A 1152 -3.83 -7.03 -25.88
CA THR A 1152 -4.34 -5.74 -26.37
C THR A 1152 -3.23 -4.85 -26.94
N VAL A 1153 -3.66 -3.93 -27.80
CA VAL A 1153 -2.90 -2.71 -28.10
C VAL A 1153 -3.62 -1.52 -27.49
N LYS A 1154 -2.89 -0.62 -26.84
CA LYS A 1154 -3.43 0.62 -26.27
C LYS A 1154 -2.92 1.83 -27.02
N LEU A 1155 -3.83 2.76 -27.28
CA LEU A 1155 -3.51 4.06 -27.87
C LEU A 1155 -3.53 5.15 -26.80
N TRP A 1156 -2.44 5.90 -26.70
CA TRP A 1156 -2.26 6.98 -25.72
C TRP A 1156 -2.25 8.31 -26.44
N ASN A 1157 -3.19 9.21 -26.10
CA ASN A 1157 -3.25 10.53 -26.73
C ASN A 1157 -2.28 11.51 -26.08
N LEU A 1158 -1.51 12.21 -26.90
CA LEU A 1158 -0.70 13.36 -26.51
C LEU A 1158 -1.15 14.65 -27.23
N ASN A 1159 -2.30 14.65 -27.90
CA ASN A 1159 -2.89 15.86 -28.46
C ASN A 1159 -3.59 16.67 -27.36
N LEU A 1160 -3.01 17.83 -27.01
CA LEU A 1160 -3.56 18.72 -25.99
C LEU A 1160 -4.98 19.20 -26.33
N ASP A 1161 -5.28 19.53 -27.59
CA ASP A 1161 -6.60 20.03 -27.98
C ASP A 1161 -7.70 19.00 -27.73
N ASP A 1162 -7.49 17.76 -28.16
CA ASP A 1162 -8.44 16.66 -27.94
C ASP A 1162 -8.58 16.33 -26.45
N LEU A 1163 -7.48 16.31 -25.69
CA LEU A 1163 -7.52 16.11 -24.24
C LEU A 1163 -8.30 17.22 -23.53
N MET A 1164 -8.12 18.48 -23.94
CA MET A 1164 -8.86 19.62 -23.40
C MET A 1164 -10.34 19.53 -23.74
N VAL A 1165 -10.70 19.18 -24.98
CA VAL A 1165 -12.12 19.00 -25.40
C VAL A 1165 -12.78 17.87 -24.62
N LYS A 1166 -12.15 16.70 -24.53
CA LYS A 1166 -12.68 15.54 -23.79
C LYS A 1166 -12.77 15.81 -22.29
N GLY A 1167 -11.74 16.41 -21.71
CA GLY A 1167 -11.74 16.76 -20.28
C GLY A 1167 -12.77 17.84 -19.95
N CYS A 1168 -12.92 18.86 -20.78
CA CYS A 1168 -14.00 19.83 -20.63
C CYS A 1168 -15.37 19.20 -20.78
N ALA A 1169 -15.59 18.34 -21.79
CA ALA A 1169 -16.85 17.61 -21.93
C ALA A 1169 -17.15 16.73 -20.70
N TRP A 1170 -16.13 16.16 -20.05
CA TRP A 1170 -16.29 15.35 -18.85
C TRP A 1170 -16.72 16.17 -17.63
N VAL A 1171 -16.11 17.34 -17.41
CA VAL A 1171 -16.27 18.13 -16.17
C VAL A 1171 -17.25 19.30 -16.29
N ARG A 1172 -17.74 19.62 -17.49
CA ARG A 1172 -18.60 20.80 -17.75
C ARG A 1172 -19.83 20.85 -16.86
N ASP A 1173 -20.55 19.73 -16.73
CA ASP A 1173 -21.76 19.66 -15.89
C ASP A 1173 -21.44 19.95 -14.42
N TYR A 1174 -20.32 19.43 -13.92
CA TYR A 1174 -19.85 19.70 -12.56
C TYR A 1174 -19.49 21.19 -12.38
N LEU A 1175 -18.71 21.76 -13.31
CA LEU A 1175 -18.29 23.17 -13.22
C LEU A 1175 -19.47 24.13 -13.24
N GLN A 1176 -20.48 23.88 -14.07
CA GLN A 1176 -21.61 24.80 -14.22
C GLN A 1176 -22.61 24.73 -13.06
N ASN A 1177 -22.80 23.53 -12.48
CA ASN A 1177 -23.95 23.27 -11.61
C ASN A 1177 -23.57 23.09 -10.13
N ASN A 1178 -22.31 22.84 -9.82
CA ASN A 1178 -21.88 22.68 -8.44
C ASN A 1178 -21.74 24.07 -7.75
N PRO A 1179 -22.38 24.27 -6.58
CA PRO A 1179 -22.39 25.57 -5.89
C PRO A 1179 -21.05 25.96 -5.26
N ASN A 1180 -20.16 25.00 -5.01
CA ASN A 1180 -18.86 25.21 -4.38
C ASN A 1180 -17.74 25.51 -5.39
N VAL A 1181 -18.02 25.45 -6.70
CA VAL A 1181 -17.08 25.85 -7.75
C VAL A 1181 -17.04 27.38 -7.83
N ASN A 1182 -15.84 27.96 -7.76
CA ASN A 1182 -15.68 29.41 -7.88
C ASN A 1182 -16.07 29.91 -9.29
N GLU A 1183 -16.52 31.16 -9.39
CA GLU A 1183 -17.02 31.74 -10.64
C GLU A 1183 -16.01 31.69 -11.80
N LYS A 1184 -14.71 31.83 -11.54
CA LYS A 1184 -13.69 31.76 -12.60
C LYS A 1184 -13.59 30.36 -13.21
N ASP A 1185 -13.74 29.33 -12.39
CA ASP A 1185 -13.63 27.94 -12.82
C ASP A 1185 -14.87 27.46 -13.58
N LYS A 1186 -16.05 28.06 -13.32
CA LYS A 1186 -17.27 27.80 -14.10
C LYS A 1186 -17.08 28.05 -15.59
N HIS A 1187 -16.29 29.08 -15.92
CA HIS A 1187 -15.97 29.51 -17.29
C HIS A 1187 -14.68 28.89 -17.86
N LEU A 1188 -14.07 27.92 -17.17
CA LEU A 1188 -12.80 27.32 -17.62
C LEU A 1188 -12.89 26.75 -19.04
N CYS A 1189 -14.05 26.18 -19.37
CA CYS A 1189 -14.29 25.37 -20.57
C CYS A 1189 -15.08 26.06 -21.69
N ASP A 1190 -15.38 27.36 -21.57
CA ASP A 1190 -16.25 28.07 -22.52
C ASP A 1190 -15.58 28.29 -23.88
N ASP A 1191 -14.26 28.51 -23.88
CA ASP A 1191 -13.46 28.75 -25.11
C ASP A 1191 -12.88 27.46 -25.71
N ILE A 1192 -13.28 26.29 -25.20
CA ILE A 1192 -12.67 25.00 -25.56
C ILE A 1192 -13.69 24.17 -26.34
N GLY A 1193 -13.38 23.94 -27.62
CA GLY A 1193 -14.27 23.25 -28.57
C GLY A 1193 -15.16 24.20 -29.38
N THR A 1194 -14.96 25.52 -29.29
CA THR A 1194 -15.66 26.55 -30.08
C THR A 1194 -14.87 27.06 -31.30
N SER A 1195 -13.74 26.44 -31.64
CA SER A 1195 -13.08 26.65 -32.94
C SER A 1195 -13.74 25.78 -34.01
N ARG A 1196 -14.30 26.45 -35.03
CA ARG A 1196 -14.95 25.92 -36.24
C ARG A 1196 -14.25 24.73 -36.90
#